data_AF-A0A2Z6DZS9-F1
#
_entry.id   AF-A0A2Z6DZS9-F1
#
_cell.length_a   1.000
_cell.length_b   1.000
_cell.length_c   1.000
_cell.angle_alpha   90.00
_cell.angle_beta   90.00
_cell.angle_gamma   90.00
#
_symmetry.space_group_name_H-M   'P 1'
#
loop_
_entity.id
_entity.type
_entity.pdbx_description
1 polymer ?
#
loop_
_entity_poly.entity_id
_entity_poly.type
_entity_poly.pdbx_seq_one_letter_code
_entity_poly.pdbx_strand_id
1 'polypeptide(L)'
;MRKVLFLLGIIWLSESLAATIPNVPPFVSTSAFANVMIDMSVETPMGGAAYADQAGNPPGCTGRNQVDDNGNIVEVGACFFPSYTYLGIFDPNKCYSYSKSGGIFLPGGAASLPNHTCSDSAKWSGNFLNWATMTAIDLFIWTMTGGDREIDDTTQTVLQRARAIDNASWFPVKYIANAKGYTPWSGPLYITNHSAGGYQFKAGTSYGGSNKGTFNVKVKVCVPGKGLEANCKGYTSGGTTVYKPEGLIQRYADKMRFGVFAYTNDNSKSRDGGVLRAPMRYVGEKQMDASGNLVANAAKEINPATGQIYPNPLGASGGWSGVINYINRFHRDGYKSYDPIGEMFYEVIRYFKKLPPTPEYAAGAPGGSFPIYTTWNDPIQFSCQKNFVVAINDANPWLDKKIPGTFFTCDKAKQPGMPASFTANDCGEPSNPDSSINVSTLTQQVGEMEGLHTTWTQINATGSDTVGYVFGVSSNAGNCNNGKSVTVTNLAQVMGTCPYAPKQNSYYISGLAYYANTTDLRPDLPGKQSLNSFFIDTQEYSLNPLSGNRNMLYLAGKYGGFTDLNGNNRPDLPAEWDVDGDGMPDNYVFVSEPSKLVKGLERAFSNILEKSGSASNVTANSTQFANESLIFQALFNSGIWSGDLLAYPISSSGVGATPTWKASEHIPAPSARKIYTRSGGNAVEFFWSNLSSADQTALGSADVLDFLRGERSKELQNGGTLRNRAMNNILGDIVHSSPFYVKDTDTVYVGANDGMLHAFNASSGEELFAYIPSALISKLKNLSQPTYTHDYFVDGDIVVSNRSQTDGKNYLVATLGRGGKGLFGLDVTNPNGFSPVDVKWECFDSGGTVVACNGDPDLGYMLGRSVIAKMNNGDWAVIVGNGYNSTSGKAVLYIFDLATGAVIKKIDTGVAGDNGLAPPAVVDEDNDGDVDVIYAGDLKGNVWKFDVSSTNTNQWKSAFMSGATPQPFFVAMDSAGNPQPITAQITVAVNPVPDDPNYNKRYLFFGTGSYFRSGDPGDTQVQSWYGLIDEGTPITGRSDLKQRSIESEGTFDGKPVRTFGAASAGDMVGKKGWFVDFTTRPGERIVTASKLFTGAEPVLIASSIIPKSDPCLPGGDGFDNAINPFTGGRLTYGFFDLNDNKDFSDDTLNDKPIGGVDLGVGMPSEPVIVGDRLVVGGSRGTVESVRINVGVQPFKGRISWREIILEN
;
A
#
# COMPACT_ATOMS: atom_id res chain seq x y z
N MET A 1 10.38 56.64 -50.50
CA MET A 1 11.64 56.06 -50.00
C MET A 1 11.60 56.00 -48.48
N ARG A 2 11.12 54.90 -47.89
CA ARG A 2 11.16 54.63 -46.45
C ARG A 2 11.97 53.33 -46.27
N LYS A 3 13.04 53.42 -45.47
CA LYS A 3 13.99 52.33 -45.21
C LYS A 3 13.35 51.28 -44.29
N VAL A 4 13.48 50.03 -44.71
CA VAL A 4 13.08 48.80 -44.01
C VAL A 4 14.11 48.52 -42.90
N LEU A 5 13.64 48.30 -41.68
CA LEU A 5 14.43 47.79 -40.56
C LEU A 5 14.05 46.32 -40.34
N PHE A 6 15.07 45.45 -40.30
CA PHE A 6 14.99 44.01 -40.14
C PHE A 6 14.30 43.60 -38.82
N LEU A 7 13.29 42.73 -38.90
CA LEU A 7 12.81 41.92 -37.77
C LEU A 7 13.72 40.69 -37.64
N LEU A 8 14.45 40.60 -36.53
CA LEU A 8 15.06 39.35 -36.07
C LEU A 8 13.97 38.51 -35.40
N GLY A 9 13.55 37.44 -36.07
CA GLY A 9 12.68 36.42 -35.50
C GLY A 9 13.39 35.67 -34.37
N ILE A 10 12.78 35.67 -33.19
CA ILE A 10 13.13 34.80 -32.07
C ILE A 10 12.77 33.38 -32.50
N ILE A 11 13.77 32.59 -32.90
CA ILE A 11 13.66 31.15 -33.05
C ILE A 11 13.59 30.59 -31.63
N TRP A 12 12.41 30.17 -31.20
CA TRP A 12 12.27 29.28 -30.06
C TRP A 12 12.84 27.92 -30.48
N LEU A 13 14.09 27.64 -30.12
CA LEU A 13 14.61 26.27 -30.06
C LEU A 13 13.91 25.60 -28.88
N SER A 14 12.79 24.90 -29.15
CA SER A 14 12.28 23.91 -28.22
C SER A 14 13.22 22.71 -28.27
N GLU A 15 14.14 22.59 -27.33
CA GLU A 15 14.73 21.29 -27.01
C GLU A 15 13.56 20.38 -26.63
N SER A 16 13.24 19.38 -27.46
CA SER A 16 12.26 18.36 -27.10
C SER A 16 12.88 17.52 -25.98
N LEU A 17 12.56 17.85 -24.73
CA LEU A 17 12.84 16.97 -23.60
C LEU A 17 12.15 15.63 -23.87
N ALA A 18 12.92 14.53 -23.83
CA ALA A 18 12.38 13.18 -23.97
C ALA A 18 11.28 12.93 -22.92
N ALA A 19 10.24 12.17 -23.27
CA ALA A 19 9.16 11.88 -22.34
C ALA A 19 9.67 11.10 -21.12
N THR A 20 9.34 11.60 -19.93
CA THR A 20 9.71 10.97 -18.65
C THR A 20 8.87 9.71 -18.40
N ILE A 21 9.55 8.58 -18.19
CA ILE A 21 8.93 7.36 -17.63
C ILE A 21 8.88 7.54 -16.10
N PRO A 22 7.69 7.54 -15.48
CA PRO A 22 7.57 7.76 -14.04
C PRO A 22 8.08 6.54 -13.28
N ASN A 23 8.73 6.76 -12.13
CA ASN A 23 9.16 5.70 -11.22
C ASN A 23 8.00 4.99 -10.51
N VAL A 24 6.75 5.40 -10.73
CA VAL A 24 5.53 4.77 -10.21
C VAL A 24 4.60 4.52 -11.40
N PRO A 25 3.86 3.41 -11.47
CA PRO A 25 3.07 3.10 -12.65
C PRO A 25 1.99 4.18 -12.89
N PRO A 26 1.72 4.61 -14.14
CA PRO A 26 0.86 5.78 -14.42
C PRO A 26 -0.59 5.65 -13.92
N PHE A 27 -1.04 4.43 -13.63
CA PHE A 27 -2.37 4.11 -13.14
C PHE A 27 -2.44 3.96 -11.62
N VAL A 28 -1.31 3.98 -10.92
CA VAL A 28 -1.30 4.14 -9.46
C VAL A 28 -1.59 5.62 -9.20
N SER A 29 -2.88 5.95 -9.10
CA SER A 29 -3.33 7.28 -8.74
C SER A 29 -2.80 7.66 -7.36
N THR A 30 -2.69 8.95 -7.07
CA THR A 30 -2.54 9.40 -5.67
C THR A 30 -3.77 8.92 -4.92
N SER A 31 -3.58 7.88 -4.10
CA SER A 31 -4.64 7.24 -3.33
C SER A 31 -5.27 8.23 -2.37
N ALA A 32 -6.59 8.17 -2.23
CA ALA A 32 -7.28 8.91 -1.18
C ALA A 32 -6.60 8.65 0.18
N PHE A 33 -6.22 9.72 0.88
CA PHE A 33 -5.49 9.60 2.14
C PHE A 33 -6.39 8.92 3.16
N ALA A 34 -5.86 7.94 3.90
CA ALA A 34 -6.62 7.30 4.97
C ALA A 34 -6.96 8.30 6.08
N ASN A 35 -8.11 8.11 6.72
CA ASN A 35 -8.55 8.94 7.83
C ASN A 35 -8.18 8.27 9.16
N VAL A 36 -7.42 8.95 10.00
CA VAL A 36 -7.07 8.50 11.36
C VAL A 36 -7.71 9.44 12.38
N MET A 37 -8.71 8.96 13.10
CA MET A 37 -9.28 9.67 14.24
C MET A 37 -8.55 9.28 15.51
N ILE A 38 -8.06 10.25 16.26
CA ILE A 38 -7.45 10.01 17.56
C ILE A 38 -8.50 10.28 18.63
N ASP A 39 -8.82 9.27 19.42
CA ASP A 39 -9.85 9.32 20.44
C ASP A 39 -9.21 9.35 21.83
N MET A 40 -9.13 10.54 22.42
CA MET A 40 -8.31 10.82 23.61
C MET A 40 -9.14 10.93 24.89
N SER A 41 -9.32 9.79 25.55
CA SER A 41 -9.95 9.70 26.86
C SER A 41 -8.85 9.71 27.92
N VAL A 42 -8.39 10.90 28.30
CA VAL A 42 -7.23 11.04 29.21
C VAL A 42 -7.65 11.55 30.58
N GLU A 43 -7.80 10.67 31.54
CA GLU A 43 -8.08 11.05 32.93
C GLU A 43 -6.84 11.35 33.78
N THR A 44 -7.09 11.89 34.96
CA THR A 44 -6.13 12.26 36.00
C THR A 44 -5.09 11.15 36.26
N PRO A 45 -5.47 9.89 36.56
CA PRO A 45 -4.53 8.77 36.71
C PRO A 45 -3.58 8.50 35.53
N MET A 46 -3.97 8.84 34.29
CA MET A 46 -3.16 8.60 33.08
C MET A 46 -1.97 9.57 32.96
N GLY A 47 -1.94 10.62 33.78
CA GLY A 47 -0.75 11.43 34.06
C GLY A 47 0.22 10.79 35.07
N GLY A 48 0.03 9.51 35.42
CA GLY A 48 0.86 8.70 36.31
C GLY A 48 2.12 8.13 35.66
N ALA A 49 2.93 7.39 36.42
CA ALA A 49 4.25 6.91 35.96
C ALA A 49 4.15 5.94 34.77
N ALA A 50 4.97 6.15 33.73
CA ALA A 50 5.00 5.26 32.56
C ALA A 50 5.62 3.89 32.87
N TYR A 51 6.65 3.89 33.72
CA TYR A 51 7.39 2.70 34.11
C TYR A 51 7.20 2.46 35.59
N ALA A 52 6.35 1.50 35.95
CA ALA A 52 6.11 1.10 37.33
C ALA A 52 6.65 -0.32 37.66
N ASP A 53 7.34 -0.93 36.69
CA ASP A 53 8.01 -2.24 36.75
C ASP A 53 7.25 -3.36 37.47
N GLN A 54 5.98 -3.56 37.10
CA GLN A 54 5.20 -4.71 37.50
C GLN A 54 5.36 -5.91 36.55
N ALA A 55 6.11 -6.90 37.03
CA ALA A 55 5.64 -8.28 37.23
C ALA A 55 6.62 -9.01 38.16
N GLY A 56 6.12 -9.54 39.28
CA GLY A 56 6.85 -10.52 40.10
C GLY A 56 7.99 -9.99 40.96
N ASN A 57 7.85 -8.78 41.56
CA ASN A 57 8.69 -8.25 42.66
C ASN A 57 10.11 -8.87 42.70
N PRO A 58 10.95 -8.58 41.69
CA PRO A 58 12.16 -9.35 41.44
C PRO A 58 13.06 -9.38 42.69
N PRO A 59 13.75 -10.49 42.97
CA PRO A 59 14.62 -10.61 44.14
C PRO A 59 15.63 -9.46 44.19
N GLY A 60 15.48 -8.54 45.15
CA GLY A 60 16.32 -7.36 45.29
C GLY A 60 15.58 -6.07 45.67
N CYS A 61 14.27 -5.97 45.46
CA CYS A 61 13.46 -4.84 45.93
C CYS A 61 13.02 -5.05 47.40
N THR A 62 13.93 -4.86 48.36
CA THR A 62 13.60 -4.89 49.81
C THR A 62 13.22 -3.51 50.32
N GLY A 63 12.08 -3.40 51.03
CA GLY A 63 11.69 -2.18 51.76
C GLY A 63 10.40 -1.49 51.30
N ARG A 64 9.35 -2.24 50.92
CA ARG A 64 8.05 -1.66 50.49
C ARG A 64 7.45 -0.67 51.48
N ASN A 65 7.76 -0.77 52.78
CA ASN A 65 7.33 0.17 53.80
C ASN A 65 8.57 0.80 54.43
N GLN A 66 8.86 2.05 54.10
CA GLN A 66 9.86 2.87 54.82
C GLN A 66 9.13 3.90 55.66
N VAL A 67 9.59 4.14 56.88
CA VAL A 67 8.98 5.14 57.75
C VAL A 67 9.57 6.52 57.40
N ASP A 68 8.74 7.52 57.11
CA ASP A 68 9.20 8.91 56.94
C ASP A 68 9.70 9.51 58.27
N ASP A 69 10.26 10.72 58.21
CA ASP A 69 10.77 11.41 59.40
C ASP A 69 9.68 11.73 60.45
N ASN A 70 8.40 11.56 60.10
CA ASN A 70 7.25 11.80 60.97
C ASN A 70 6.63 10.50 61.52
N GLY A 71 7.21 9.33 61.23
CA GLY A 71 6.70 8.05 61.70
C GLY A 71 5.65 7.39 60.79
N ASN A 72 5.35 7.94 59.61
CA ASN A 72 4.37 7.38 58.68
C ASN A 72 5.00 6.34 57.77
N ILE A 73 4.29 5.25 57.51
CA ILE A 73 4.68 4.28 56.48
C ILE A 73 4.52 4.94 55.10
N VAL A 74 5.63 5.03 54.36
CA VAL A 74 5.71 5.44 52.96
C VAL A 74 5.97 4.21 52.11
N GLU A 75 5.09 3.99 51.15
CA GLU A 75 5.20 2.87 50.21
C GLU A 75 6.29 3.18 49.15
N VAL A 76 7.32 2.34 49.04
CA VAL A 76 8.39 2.48 48.03
C VAL A 76 8.12 1.47 46.91
N GLY A 77 7.81 1.96 45.71
CA GLY A 77 6.99 1.21 44.74
C GLY A 77 7.58 0.90 43.36
N ALA A 78 8.81 1.29 43.01
CA ALA A 78 9.39 0.99 41.69
C ALA A 78 10.93 0.98 41.71
N CYS A 79 11.56 -0.02 41.09
CA CYS A 79 13.01 -0.23 41.05
C CYS A 79 13.57 0.12 39.67
N PHE A 80 14.80 0.66 39.62
CA PHE A 80 15.50 0.93 38.36
C PHE A 80 16.35 -0.28 37.95
N PHE A 81 16.18 -0.77 36.72
CA PHE A 81 17.00 -1.83 36.14
C PHE A 81 17.92 -1.26 35.05
N PRO A 82 19.22 -1.07 35.32
CA PRO A 82 20.12 -0.37 34.39
C PRO A 82 20.30 -1.04 33.03
N SER A 83 20.11 -2.36 32.94
CA SER A 83 20.19 -3.12 31.70
C SER A 83 18.95 -2.99 30.82
N TYR A 84 17.83 -2.47 31.35
CA TYR A 84 16.60 -2.26 30.60
C TYR A 84 16.68 -0.91 29.88
N THR A 85 16.17 -0.85 28.66
CA THR A 85 16.06 0.39 27.91
C THR A 85 14.69 1.00 28.15
N TYR A 86 14.67 2.15 28.81
CA TYR A 86 13.49 2.96 29.05
C TYR A 86 13.43 4.06 28.00
N LEU A 87 12.42 4.01 27.13
CA LEU A 87 12.17 5.03 26.11
C LEU A 87 11.44 6.25 26.69
N GLY A 88 11.53 7.38 26.00
CA GLY A 88 10.90 8.63 26.42
C GLY A 88 11.52 9.82 25.72
N ILE A 89 11.31 11.02 26.27
CA ILE A 89 11.84 12.25 25.67
C ILE A 89 13.37 12.37 25.78
N PHE A 90 14.01 11.62 26.67
CA PHE A 90 15.47 11.49 26.73
C PHE A 90 15.93 10.33 25.83
N ASP A 91 17.09 10.46 25.21
CA ASP A 91 17.75 9.36 24.52
C ASP A 91 18.38 8.43 25.58
N PRO A 92 17.98 7.16 25.67
CA PRO A 92 18.51 6.24 26.68
C PRO A 92 20.02 6.03 26.55
N ASN A 93 20.57 6.23 25.35
CA ASN A 93 21.99 6.04 25.04
C ASN A 93 22.82 7.31 25.24
N LYS A 94 22.25 8.36 25.83
CA LYS A 94 22.96 9.63 26.09
C LYS A 94 23.05 9.97 27.57
N CYS A 95 24.06 10.78 27.87
CA CYS A 95 24.27 11.43 29.15
C CYS A 95 23.92 12.92 29.05
N TYR A 96 23.42 13.52 30.12
CA TYR A 96 22.90 14.88 30.14
C TYR A 96 23.50 15.72 31.28
N SER A 97 23.69 17.01 31.03
CA SER A 97 24.00 18.01 32.05
C SER A 97 22.77 18.88 32.31
N TYR A 98 22.53 19.29 33.55
CA TYR A 98 21.38 20.13 33.89
C TYR A 98 21.77 21.61 33.98
N SER A 99 21.17 22.45 33.14
CA SER A 99 21.32 23.91 33.18
C SER A 99 20.35 24.50 34.18
N LYS A 100 20.85 25.02 35.32
CA LYS A 100 20.02 25.64 36.36
C LYS A 100 19.34 26.94 35.90
N SER A 101 20.00 27.72 35.04
CA SER A 101 19.46 29.01 34.57
C SER A 101 18.28 28.84 33.61
N GLY A 102 18.28 27.76 32.81
CA GLY A 102 17.18 27.44 31.90
C GLY A 102 16.21 26.37 32.42
N GLY A 103 16.59 25.61 33.44
CA GLY A 103 15.84 24.43 33.88
C GLY A 103 15.75 23.34 32.81
N ILE A 104 16.83 23.14 32.05
CA ILE A 104 16.87 22.27 30.86
C ILE A 104 18.04 21.29 30.95
N PHE A 105 17.78 20.02 30.61
CA PHE A 105 18.79 19.00 30.37
C PHE A 105 19.39 19.15 28.96
N LEU A 106 20.72 19.20 28.89
CA LEU A 106 21.49 19.37 27.66
C LEU A 106 22.29 18.09 27.38
N PRO A 107 22.29 17.57 26.13
CA PRO A 107 23.01 16.37 25.78
C PRO A 107 24.53 16.59 25.92
N GLY A 108 25.16 15.72 26.72
CA GLY A 108 26.54 15.79 27.19
C GLY A 108 27.46 14.69 26.66
N GLY A 109 26.97 13.75 25.85
CA GLY A 109 27.75 12.65 25.25
C GLY A 109 27.01 11.30 25.32
N ALA A 110 27.64 10.23 24.83
CA ALA A 110 27.08 8.88 24.88
C ALA A 110 27.15 8.26 26.28
N ALA A 111 26.16 7.43 26.62
CA ALA A 111 26.18 6.55 27.78
C ALA A 111 26.96 5.26 27.48
N SER A 112 27.49 4.63 28.52
CA SER A 112 28.21 3.36 28.45
C SER A 112 27.24 2.19 28.59
N LEU A 113 27.15 1.37 27.54
CA LEU A 113 26.31 0.17 27.45
C LEU A 113 27.00 -1.07 28.06
N PRO A 114 26.24 -2.11 28.48
CA PRO A 114 24.78 -2.26 28.42
C PRO A 114 24.02 -1.58 29.57
N ASN A 115 24.72 -1.02 30.56
CA ASN A 115 24.09 -0.51 31.78
C ASN A 115 23.69 0.97 31.70
N HIS A 116 23.84 1.64 30.56
CA HIS A 116 23.48 3.04 30.34
C HIS A 116 24.09 4.02 31.38
N THR A 117 25.36 3.84 31.75
CA THR A 117 26.06 4.70 32.75
C THR A 117 26.82 5.86 32.12
N CYS A 118 26.99 6.95 32.86
CA CYS A 118 27.80 8.10 32.46
C CYS A 118 29.19 8.02 33.08
N SER A 119 30.22 8.16 32.25
CA SER A 119 31.62 8.20 32.67
C SER A 119 31.96 9.46 33.49
N ASP A 120 31.30 10.56 33.18
CA ASP A 120 31.39 11.82 33.91
C ASP A 120 30.39 11.81 35.09
N SER A 121 30.93 11.88 36.30
CA SER A 121 30.16 11.87 37.56
C SER A 121 29.33 13.13 37.79
N ALA A 122 29.37 14.13 36.91
CA ALA A 122 28.51 15.31 36.96
C ALA A 122 27.28 15.21 36.01
N LYS A 123 27.12 14.09 35.30
CA LYS A 123 26.05 13.89 34.31
C LYS A 123 24.97 12.93 34.78
N TRP A 124 23.85 12.99 34.07
CA TRP A 124 22.67 12.16 34.25
C TRP A 124 22.52 11.18 33.10
N SER A 125 22.18 9.94 33.38
CA SER A 125 21.83 8.96 32.35
C SER A 125 20.45 9.25 31.79
N GLY A 126 20.31 9.33 30.46
CA GLY A 126 19.01 9.50 29.81
C GLY A 126 18.07 8.33 30.08
N ASN A 127 18.62 7.10 30.14
CA ASN A 127 17.86 5.89 30.47
C ASN A 127 17.25 5.97 31.87
N PHE A 128 18.06 6.40 32.86
CA PHE A 128 17.58 6.65 34.21
C PHE A 128 16.52 7.76 34.25
N LEU A 129 16.73 8.87 33.55
CA LEU A 129 15.78 9.97 33.52
C LEU A 129 14.43 9.53 32.92
N ASN A 130 14.41 8.73 31.85
CA ASN A 130 13.18 8.21 31.29
C ASN A 130 12.41 7.36 32.31
N TRP A 131 13.06 6.38 32.94
CA TRP A 131 12.44 5.60 34.02
C TRP A 131 11.97 6.50 35.16
N ALA A 132 12.81 7.41 35.64
CA ALA A 132 12.54 8.20 36.83
C ALA A 132 11.41 9.22 36.62
N THR A 133 11.16 9.65 35.38
CA THR A 133 10.37 10.86 35.13
C THR A 133 9.23 10.73 34.13
N MET A 134 9.19 9.73 33.24
CA MET A 134 8.14 9.67 32.22
C MET A 134 6.79 9.27 32.79
N THR A 135 5.74 9.84 32.21
CA THR A 135 4.34 9.44 32.40
C THR A 135 3.84 8.64 31.21
N ALA A 136 2.79 7.85 31.41
CA ALA A 136 2.14 7.07 30.34
C ALA A 136 1.82 7.97 29.12
N ILE A 137 1.27 9.16 29.39
CA ILE A 137 0.93 10.11 28.35
C ILE A 137 2.15 10.75 27.65
N ASP A 138 3.30 10.86 28.31
CA ASP A 138 4.53 11.32 27.65
C ASP A 138 4.93 10.39 26.52
N LEU A 139 4.80 9.07 26.74
CA LEU A 139 5.14 8.07 25.74
C LEU A 139 4.21 8.14 24.53
N PHE A 140 2.92 8.38 24.77
CA PHE A 140 1.95 8.61 23.69
C PHE A 140 2.29 9.88 22.89
N ILE A 141 2.49 11.02 23.55
CA ILE A 141 2.81 12.29 22.87
C ILE A 141 4.12 12.15 22.10
N TRP A 142 5.16 11.60 22.72
CA TRP A 142 6.44 11.37 22.06
C TRP A 142 6.31 10.47 20.83
N THR A 143 5.53 9.40 20.91
CA THR A 143 5.29 8.48 19.79
C THR A 143 4.52 9.15 18.65
N MET A 144 3.44 9.86 18.97
CA MET A 144 2.52 10.43 17.97
C MET A 144 3.07 11.68 17.30
N THR A 145 3.74 12.57 18.05
CA THR A 145 4.14 13.90 17.56
C THR A 145 5.64 14.20 17.74
N GLY A 146 6.44 13.29 18.29
CA GLY A 146 7.84 13.55 18.61
C GLY A 146 8.04 14.34 19.91
N GLY A 147 6.95 14.62 20.65
CA GLY A 147 6.97 15.26 21.97
C GLY A 147 6.37 16.67 22.00
N ASP A 148 6.02 17.14 23.20
CA ASP A 148 5.55 18.50 23.44
C ASP A 148 6.72 19.50 23.34
N ARG A 149 6.80 20.20 22.19
CA ARG A 149 7.84 21.20 21.92
C ARG A 149 7.52 22.51 22.65
N GLU A 150 8.15 22.74 23.79
CA GLU A 150 8.05 24.01 24.51
C GLU A 150 8.77 25.14 23.79
N ILE A 151 9.96 24.85 23.26
CA ILE A 151 10.73 25.75 22.40
C ILE A 151 10.86 25.07 21.04
N ASP A 152 10.39 25.73 19.99
CA ASP A 152 10.45 25.24 18.61
C ASP A 152 10.90 26.35 17.65
N ASP A 153 12.20 26.68 17.68
CA ASP A 153 12.81 27.69 16.81
C ASP A 153 13.88 27.06 15.90
N THR A 154 14.46 27.83 14.97
CA THR A 154 15.45 27.31 14.00
C THR A 154 16.82 26.98 14.63
N THR A 155 17.05 27.36 15.90
CA THR A 155 18.33 27.21 16.61
C THR A 155 18.29 26.11 17.67
N GLN A 156 17.12 25.80 18.22
CA GLN A 156 16.94 24.76 19.22
C GLN A 156 15.52 24.21 19.27
N THR A 157 15.42 22.99 19.77
CA THR A 157 14.16 22.35 20.12
C THR A 157 14.26 21.78 21.52
N VAL A 158 13.31 22.18 22.38
CA VAL A 158 13.24 21.72 23.76
C VAL A 158 11.91 21.05 23.97
N LEU A 159 11.95 19.76 24.28
CA LEU A 159 10.79 18.99 24.68
C LEU A 159 10.54 19.19 26.16
N GLN A 160 9.26 19.24 26.56
CA GLN A 160 8.86 19.21 27.96
C GLN A 160 8.01 17.98 28.24
N ARG A 161 8.04 17.54 29.50
CA ARG A 161 7.11 16.53 30.02
C ARG A 161 5.67 17.07 30.05
N ALA A 162 4.71 16.17 29.87
CA ALA A 162 3.31 16.38 30.21
C ALA A 162 3.14 16.75 31.69
N ARG A 163 2.04 17.44 31.98
CA ARG A 163 1.64 17.78 33.35
C ARG A 163 1.53 16.48 34.15
N ALA A 164 2.15 16.44 35.32
CA ALA A 164 2.03 15.30 36.22
C ALA A 164 1.36 15.68 37.52
N ILE A 165 0.90 14.67 38.23
CA ILE A 165 0.08 14.83 39.43
C ILE A 165 0.93 14.53 40.66
N ASP A 166 0.91 15.45 41.63
CA ASP A 166 1.61 15.30 42.92
C ASP A 166 0.85 14.34 43.83
N ASN A 167 0.76 13.07 43.40
CA ASN A 167 0.03 12.01 44.08
C ASN A 167 0.83 10.69 44.00
N ALA A 168 1.24 10.18 45.17
CA ALA A 168 2.01 8.94 45.29
C ALA A 168 1.26 7.67 44.86
N SER A 169 -0.08 7.71 44.74
CA SER A 169 -0.89 6.59 44.25
C SER A 169 -0.74 6.36 42.73
N TRP A 170 -0.51 7.42 41.95
CA TRP A 170 -0.42 7.35 40.48
C TRP A 170 1.00 7.49 39.95
N PHE A 171 1.86 8.17 40.72
CA PHE A 171 3.29 8.23 40.48
C PHE A 171 4.01 7.75 41.75
N PRO A 172 4.25 6.43 41.90
CA PRO A 172 4.83 5.89 43.11
C PRO A 172 6.21 6.48 43.39
N VAL A 173 6.58 6.53 44.68
CA VAL A 173 7.94 6.90 45.09
C VAL A 173 8.91 5.90 44.48
N LYS A 174 9.80 6.38 43.62
CA LYS A 174 10.79 5.54 42.95
C LYS A 174 12.07 5.47 43.76
N TYR A 175 12.76 4.34 43.68
CA TYR A 175 13.97 4.11 44.45
C TYR A 175 15.07 3.46 43.62
N ILE A 176 16.31 3.93 43.86
CA ILE A 176 17.51 3.28 43.38
C ILE A 176 18.50 3.15 44.54
N ALA A 177 19.02 1.94 44.76
CA ALA A 177 19.94 1.66 45.86
C ALA A 177 21.32 2.32 45.67
N ASN A 178 21.73 2.54 44.43
CA ASN A 178 22.97 3.23 44.10
C ASN A 178 22.83 4.07 42.84
N ALA A 179 22.83 5.39 43.01
CA ALA A 179 22.68 6.35 41.91
C ALA A 179 24.00 6.66 41.16
N LYS A 180 25.12 6.06 41.57
CA LYS A 180 26.44 6.31 40.97
C LYS A 180 26.45 5.94 39.49
N GLY A 181 26.85 6.88 38.64
CA GLY A 181 26.92 6.69 37.18
C GLY A 181 25.59 6.96 36.46
N TYR A 182 24.47 7.11 37.18
CA TYR A 182 23.17 7.47 36.61
C TYR A 182 22.79 8.92 36.92
N THR A 183 23.32 9.45 38.01
CA THR A 183 23.10 10.80 38.48
C THR A 183 24.43 11.42 38.92
N PRO A 184 24.47 12.73 39.19
CA PRO A 184 25.62 13.39 39.82
C PRO A 184 25.90 12.98 41.27
N TRP A 185 25.16 12.00 41.80
CA TRP A 185 25.22 11.57 43.18
C TRP A 185 25.51 10.07 43.28
N SER A 186 25.93 9.65 44.47
CA SER A 186 26.20 8.26 44.81
C SER A 186 25.34 7.81 45.99
N GLY A 187 25.14 6.50 46.11
CA GLY A 187 24.33 5.92 47.20
C GLY A 187 22.82 5.96 46.88
N PRO A 188 21.97 5.65 47.88
CA PRO A 188 20.55 5.48 47.65
C PRO A 188 19.84 6.81 47.37
N LEU A 189 18.88 6.77 46.45
CA LEU A 189 18.13 7.95 45.98
C LEU A 189 16.65 7.62 45.85
N TYR A 190 15.82 8.48 46.45
CA TYR A 190 14.37 8.47 46.30
C TYR A 190 13.95 9.57 45.31
N ILE A 191 13.02 9.26 44.42
CA ILE A 191 12.47 10.20 43.45
C ILE A 191 10.97 10.38 43.69
N THR A 192 10.54 11.62 43.82
CA THR A 192 9.12 11.99 43.94
C THR A 192 8.74 13.06 42.95
N ASN A 193 7.49 13.03 42.51
CA ASN A 193 6.90 14.17 41.82
C ASN A 193 6.79 15.37 42.79
N HIS A 194 6.67 16.58 42.25
CA HIS A 194 6.51 17.80 43.05
C HIS A 194 5.49 18.72 42.39
N SER A 195 4.62 19.34 43.20
CA SER A 195 3.51 20.23 42.81
C SER A 195 3.83 21.35 41.80
N ALA A 196 5.10 21.73 41.63
CA ALA A 196 5.56 22.69 40.62
C ALA A 196 5.93 22.09 39.24
N GLY A 197 5.62 20.81 38.99
CA GLY A 197 5.87 20.11 37.71
C GLY A 197 7.29 19.51 37.54
N GLY A 198 8.18 19.76 38.50
CA GLY A 198 9.52 19.17 38.56
C GLY A 198 9.59 17.91 39.44
N TYR A 199 10.72 17.23 39.43
CA TYR A 199 11.00 16.09 40.31
C TYR A 199 11.95 16.45 41.43
N GLN A 200 11.67 15.92 42.61
CA GLN A 200 12.57 15.99 43.74
C GLN A 200 13.35 14.69 43.88
N PHE A 201 14.64 14.85 44.14
CA PHE A 201 15.55 13.74 44.41
C PHE A 201 16.06 13.87 45.84
N LYS A 202 15.83 12.86 46.67
CA LYS A 202 16.24 12.85 48.08
C LYS A 202 17.28 11.76 48.30
N ALA A 203 18.47 12.15 48.74
CA ALA A 203 19.56 11.20 48.99
C ALA A 203 19.59 10.79 50.45
N GLY A 204 19.71 9.49 50.72
CA GLY A 204 19.73 8.95 52.07
C GLY A 204 19.20 7.52 52.12
N THR A 205 19.35 6.84 53.25
CA THR A 205 18.84 5.48 53.46
C THR A 205 17.34 5.45 53.77
N SER A 206 16.72 6.60 54.07
CA SER A 206 15.29 6.79 54.30
C SER A 206 14.69 7.89 53.41
N TYR A 207 13.36 7.86 53.25
CA TYR A 207 12.59 8.81 52.42
C TYR A 207 12.80 10.29 52.81
N GLY A 208 13.06 10.56 54.09
CA GLY A 208 13.36 11.89 54.64
C GLY A 208 14.79 12.40 54.44
N GLY A 209 15.58 11.70 53.61
CA GLY A 209 16.95 12.10 53.28
C GLY A 209 17.10 13.51 52.70
N SER A 210 18.34 13.97 52.55
CA SER A 210 18.65 15.33 52.09
C SER A 210 18.09 15.61 50.69
N ASN A 211 17.18 16.58 50.59
CA ASN A 211 16.64 17.05 49.32
C ASN A 211 17.77 17.68 48.47
N LYS A 212 17.93 17.18 47.23
CA LYS A 212 18.94 17.67 46.28
C LYS A 212 18.41 18.77 45.34
N GLY A 213 17.14 19.12 45.47
CA GLY A 213 16.46 20.18 44.72
C GLY A 213 15.34 19.65 43.84
N THR A 214 14.60 20.57 43.24
CA THR A 214 13.53 20.31 42.26
C THR A 214 14.07 20.54 40.84
N PHE A 215 13.86 19.59 39.94
CA PHE A 215 14.38 19.62 38.56
C PHE A 215 13.24 19.58 37.55
N ASN A 216 13.22 20.51 36.60
CA ASN A 216 12.25 20.53 35.51
C ASN A 216 12.62 19.47 34.46
N VAL A 217 11.62 18.79 33.92
CA VAL A 217 11.81 17.78 32.88
C VAL A 217 11.63 18.42 31.52
N LYS A 218 12.70 19.12 31.11
CA LYS A 218 12.84 19.77 29.82
C LYS A 218 14.16 19.33 29.21
N VAL A 219 14.18 18.93 27.94
CA VAL A 219 15.37 18.38 27.30
C VAL A 219 15.58 18.99 25.92
N LYS A 220 16.81 19.42 25.64
CA LYS A 220 17.22 19.84 24.30
C LYS A 220 17.51 18.60 23.45
N VAL A 221 16.84 18.48 22.31
CA VAL A 221 16.89 17.31 21.42
C VAL A 221 17.33 17.70 19.99
N CYS A 222 17.63 16.70 19.16
CA CYS A 222 18.03 16.85 17.76
C CYS A 222 19.23 17.78 17.59
N VAL A 223 20.29 17.55 18.38
CA VAL A 223 21.52 18.34 18.36
C VAL A 223 22.58 17.62 17.51
N PRO A 224 22.88 18.07 16.27
CA PRO A 224 23.74 17.32 15.35
C PRO A 224 25.12 16.99 15.91
N GLY A 225 25.74 17.92 16.63
CA GLY A 225 27.06 17.75 17.26
C GLY A 225 27.08 16.84 18.49
N LYS A 226 25.95 16.20 18.86
CA LYS A 226 25.83 15.30 20.01
C LYS A 226 25.25 13.93 19.64
N GLY A 227 25.18 13.60 18.34
CA GLY A 227 24.48 12.43 17.82
C GLY A 227 22.97 12.69 17.78
N LEU A 228 22.34 12.45 16.62
CA LEU A 228 20.91 12.64 16.45
C LEU A 228 20.14 11.45 17.04
N GLU A 229 19.03 11.75 17.71
CA GLU A 229 18.04 10.74 18.10
C GLU A 229 17.43 10.09 16.85
N ALA A 230 17.00 8.82 16.96
CA ALA A 230 16.48 8.04 15.83
C ALA A 230 15.29 8.70 15.12
N ASN A 231 14.51 9.52 15.83
CA ASN A 231 13.34 10.22 15.30
C ASN A 231 13.62 11.67 14.88
N CYS A 232 14.89 12.10 14.77
CA CYS A 232 15.22 13.43 14.28
C CYS A 232 15.24 13.51 12.75
N LYS A 233 14.40 14.37 12.18
CA LYS A 233 14.35 14.67 10.74
C LYS A 233 15.04 16.01 10.44
N GLY A 234 15.86 16.03 9.38
CA GLY A 234 16.48 17.25 8.86
C GLY A 234 15.58 17.97 7.85
N TYR A 235 15.44 19.28 8.01
CA TYR A 235 14.70 20.19 7.15
C TYR A 235 15.68 21.22 6.56
N THR A 236 15.86 21.19 5.24
CA THR A 236 16.86 22.01 4.56
C THR A 236 16.21 23.13 3.76
N SER A 237 16.60 24.38 4.05
CA SER A 237 16.21 25.55 3.27
C SER A 237 17.38 26.52 3.16
N GLY A 238 17.66 26.99 1.94
CA GLY A 238 18.78 27.91 1.68
C GLY A 238 20.14 27.37 2.11
N GLY A 239 20.36 26.06 2.05
CA GLY A 239 21.62 25.40 2.43
C GLY A 239 21.82 25.17 3.95
N THR A 240 20.89 25.62 4.80
CA THR A 240 20.92 25.35 6.25
C THR A 240 19.96 24.22 6.58
N THR A 241 20.40 23.23 7.36
CA THR A 241 19.56 22.11 7.82
C THR A 241 19.23 22.25 9.30
N VAL A 242 17.94 22.30 9.63
CA VAL A 242 17.42 22.30 11.00
C VAL A 242 16.86 20.91 11.31
N TYR A 243 17.23 20.33 12.44
CA TYR A 243 16.74 19.00 12.84
C TYR A 243 15.61 19.12 13.86
N LYS A 244 14.53 18.37 13.67
CA LYS A 244 13.34 18.34 14.53
C LYS A 244 12.93 16.91 14.88
N PRO A 245 12.44 16.65 16.10
CA PRO A 245 11.93 15.34 16.45
C PRO A 245 10.56 15.11 15.82
N GLU A 246 10.37 14.00 15.13
CA GLU A 246 9.09 13.62 14.53
C GLU A 246 8.45 12.43 15.26
N GLY A 247 7.13 12.42 15.28
CA GLY A 247 6.33 11.26 15.66
C GLY A 247 5.64 10.65 14.44
N LEU A 248 4.69 9.75 14.67
CA LEU A 248 3.97 9.08 13.59
C LEU A 248 3.14 10.05 12.74
N ILE A 249 2.50 11.06 13.32
CA ILE A 249 1.67 12.01 12.56
C ILE A 249 2.50 12.77 11.53
N GLN A 250 3.70 13.24 11.90
CA GLN A 250 4.57 13.90 10.94
C GLN A 250 5.09 12.93 9.87
N ARG A 251 5.47 11.72 10.27
CA ARG A 251 6.00 10.69 9.36
C ARG A 251 4.97 10.22 8.31
N TYR A 252 3.67 10.28 8.63
CA TYR A 252 2.56 9.90 7.75
C TYR A 252 1.73 11.10 7.24
N ALA A 253 2.22 12.33 7.41
CA ALA A 253 1.47 13.56 7.09
C ALA A 253 1.12 13.73 5.60
N ASP A 254 1.82 13.00 4.72
CA ASP A 254 1.63 12.96 3.27
C ASP A 254 0.89 11.71 2.78
N LYS A 255 0.40 10.87 3.70
CA LYS A 255 -0.33 9.63 3.42
C LYS A 255 -1.68 9.54 4.12
N MET A 256 -1.84 10.30 5.21
CA MET A 256 -3.00 10.23 6.09
C MET A 256 -3.54 11.61 6.46
N ARG A 257 -4.82 11.62 6.78
CA ARG A 257 -5.53 12.73 7.43
C ARG A 257 -5.75 12.38 8.88
N PHE A 258 -5.72 13.39 9.74
CA PHE A 258 -5.86 13.19 11.17
C PHE A 258 -6.97 14.06 11.75
N GLY A 259 -7.68 13.55 12.74
CA GLY A 259 -8.64 14.28 13.56
C GLY A 259 -8.45 13.93 15.04
N VAL A 260 -9.07 14.71 15.93
CA VAL A 260 -9.04 14.43 17.38
C VAL A 260 -10.41 14.62 18.01
N PHE A 261 -10.91 13.56 18.65
CA PHE A 261 -11.94 13.62 19.68
C PHE A 261 -11.28 13.57 21.07
N ALA A 262 -11.84 14.34 22.00
CA ALA A 262 -11.46 14.30 23.41
C ALA A 262 -12.58 14.87 24.27
N TYR A 263 -12.47 14.77 25.58
CA TYR A 263 -13.43 15.36 26.51
C TYR A 263 -13.41 16.90 26.53
N THR A 264 -14.43 17.50 27.14
CA THR A 264 -14.51 18.94 27.46
C THR A 264 -13.77 19.26 28.76
N ASN A 265 -13.27 20.48 28.94
CA ASN A 265 -12.50 20.84 30.15
C ASN A 265 -13.42 21.12 31.37
N ASP A 266 -14.36 20.21 31.62
CA ASP A 266 -15.37 20.25 32.67
C ASP A 266 -15.28 18.98 33.54
N ASN A 267 -14.97 19.17 34.82
CA ASN A 267 -14.76 18.10 35.80
C ASN A 267 -16.05 17.65 36.50
N SER A 268 -17.23 18.08 36.05
CA SER A 268 -18.49 17.62 36.62
C SER A 268 -18.76 16.14 36.32
N LYS A 269 -19.29 15.41 37.32
CA LYS A 269 -19.86 14.05 37.14
C LYS A 269 -21.10 14.03 36.24
N SER A 270 -21.70 15.18 35.96
CA SER A 270 -22.84 15.31 35.05
C SER A 270 -22.41 15.62 33.62
N ARG A 271 -21.10 15.63 33.34
CA ARG A 271 -20.56 15.91 32.01
C ARG A 271 -20.25 14.61 31.29
N ASP A 272 -21.23 14.19 30.51
CA ASP A 272 -21.20 13.04 29.61
C ASP A 272 -20.44 13.38 28.31
N GLY A 273 -20.03 12.34 27.60
CA GLY A 273 -19.60 12.35 26.21
C GLY A 273 -18.20 12.86 25.93
N GLY A 274 -17.97 13.14 24.65
CA GLY A 274 -16.77 13.79 24.14
C GLY A 274 -17.09 14.76 23.01
N VAL A 275 -16.06 15.51 22.59
CA VAL A 275 -16.21 16.59 21.61
C VAL A 275 -15.08 16.57 20.58
N LEU A 276 -15.41 17.03 19.38
CA LEU A 276 -14.42 17.22 18.33
C LEU A 276 -13.50 18.39 18.68
N ARG A 277 -12.20 18.10 18.84
CA ARG A 277 -11.14 19.07 19.19
C ARG A 277 -10.29 19.48 17.99
N ALA A 278 -10.19 18.59 17.01
CA ALA A 278 -9.62 18.90 15.70
C ALA A 278 -10.40 18.14 14.61
N PRO A 279 -11.04 18.82 13.64
CA PRO A 279 -11.72 18.15 12.54
C PRO A 279 -10.73 17.38 11.65
N MET A 280 -11.22 16.35 10.96
CA MET A 280 -10.42 15.51 10.07
C MET A 280 -9.75 16.35 8.96
N ARG A 281 -8.41 16.35 8.92
CA ARG A 281 -7.63 17.28 8.08
C ARG A 281 -6.26 16.77 7.65
N TYR A 282 -5.72 17.42 6.63
CA TYR A 282 -4.32 17.27 6.21
C TYR A 282 -3.41 18.10 7.11
N VAL A 283 -2.34 17.46 7.61
CA VAL A 283 -1.39 18.07 8.55
C VAL A 283 -0.12 18.56 7.83
N GLY A 284 0.26 17.88 6.74
CA GLY A 284 1.44 18.18 5.92
C GLY A 284 1.24 19.30 4.89
N GLU A 285 2.20 19.45 3.98
CA GLU A 285 2.25 20.53 2.98
C GLU A 285 1.20 20.40 1.87
N LYS A 286 0.71 19.19 1.59
CA LYS A 286 -0.24 18.92 0.50
C LYS A 286 -1.58 18.42 1.04
N GLN A 287 -2.64 18.66 0.28
CA GLN A 287 -4.00 18.16 0.50
C GLN A 287 -4.62 17.72 -0.83
N MET A 288 -5.67 16.90 -0.79
CA MET A 288 -6.44 16.57 -2.00
C MET A 288 -7.61 17.53 -2.18
N ASP A 289 -7.82 17.97 -3.43
CA ASP A 289 -9.06 18.64 -3.84
C ASP A 289 -10.20 17.63 -4.07
N ALA A 290 -11.39 18.12 -4.41
CA ALA A 290 -12.57 17.27 -4.65
C ALA A 290 -12.43 16.35 -5.88
N SER A 291 -11.48 16.62 -6.76
CA SER A 291 -11.17 15.79 -7.94
C SER A 291 -10.05 14.79 -7.66
N GLY A 292 -9.49 14.78 -6.44
CA GLY A 292 -8.41 13.88 -6.07
C GLY A 292 -7.00 14.38 -6.36
N ASN A 293 -6.83 15.61 -6.85
CA ASN A 293 -5.51 16.16 -7.17
C ASN A 293 -4.82 16.69 -5.92
N LEU A 294 -3.51 16.48 -5.82
CA LEU A 294 -2.69 17.08 -4.76
C LEU A 294 -2.47 18.58 -5.02
N VAL A 295 -2.94 19.40 -4.09
CA VAL A 295 -2.79 20.86 -4.08
C VAL A 295 -2.10 21.32 -2.79
N ALA A 296 -1.63 22.56 -2.76
CA ALA A 296 -1.00 23.13 -1.57
C ALA A 296 -2.00 23.21 -0.39
N ASN A 297 -1.54 22.81 0.79
CA ASN A 297 -2.30 22.91 2.03
C ASN A 297 -2.06 24.27 2.71
N ALA A 298 -3.06 25.14 2.63
CA ALA A 298 -3.02 26.45 3.30
C ALA A 298 -3.01 26.32 4.84
N ALA A 299 -3.60 25.24 5.36
CA ALA A 299 -3.76 24.98 6.79
C ALA A 299 -2.78 23.89 7.29
N LYS A 300 -1.60 23.75 6.68
CA LYS A 300 -0.54 22.86 7.16
C LYS A 300 -0.16 23.17 8.61
N GLU A 301 0.14 22.14 9.40
CA GLU A 301 0.58 22.30 10.79
C GLU A 301 2.11 22.27 10.92
N ILE A 302 2.82 21.79 9.90
CA ILE A 302 4.28 21.68 9.86
C ILE A 302 4.83 22.64 8.81
N ASN A 303 5.86 23.41 9.17
CA ASN A 303 6.60 24.22 8.21
C ASN A 303 7.56 23.33 7.39
N PRO A 304 7.39 23.18 6.07
CA PRO A 304 8.22 22.28 5.26
C PRO A 304 9.69 22.72 5.15
N ALA A 305 9.99 24.00 5.41
CA ALA A 305 11.35 24.52 5.33
C ALA A 305 12.14 24.37 6.64
N THR A 306 11.47 24.38 7.79
CA THR A 306 12.12 24.43 9.11
C THR A 306 11.68 23.33 10.08
N GLY A 307 10.63 22.59 9.75
CA GLY A 307 10.00 21.57 10.58
C GLY A 307 9.30 22.10 11.83
N GLN A 308 9.16 23.43 11.98
CA GLN A 308 8.46 24.05 13.10
C GLN A 308 6.96 23.78 13.04
N ILE A 309 6.33 23.59 14.21
CA ILE A 309 4.88 23.43 14.33
C ILE A 309 4.22 24.82 14.35
N TYR A 310 3.24 25.04 13.47
CA TYR A 310 2.43 26.26 13.49
C TYR A 310 1.47 26.23 14.69
N PRO A 311 1.46 27.22 15.59
CA PRO A 311 0.62 27.20 16.80
C PRO A 311 -0.89 27.20 16.54
N ASN A 312 -1.35 27.92 15.51
CA ASN A 312 -2.76 28.16 15.26
C ASN A 312 -3.14 28.06 13.76
N PRO A 313 -2.98 26.89 13.14
CA PRO A 313 -3.21 26.67 11.72
C PRO A 313 -4.67 26.88 11.28
N LEU A 314 -5.63 26.93 12.22
CA LEU A 314 -7.06 27.17 11.94
C LEU A 314 -7.55 28.55 12.42
N GLY A 315 -6.66 29.42 12.94
CA GLY A 315 -7.06 30.75 13.39
C GLY A 315 -8.08 30.77 14.55
N ALA A 316 -8.04 29.77 15.44
CA ALA A 316 -8.92 29.70 16.60
C ALA A 316 -8.65 30.84 17.59
N SER A 317 -9.70 31.37 18.23
CA SER A 317 -9.62 32.53 19.14
C SER A 317 -8.75 32.29 20.39
N GLY A 318 -8.66 31.03 20.85
CA GLY A 318 -7.81 30.63 21.99
C GLY A 318 -6.31 30.62 21.70
N GLY A 319 -5.89 30.91 20.47
CA GLY A 319 -4.48 30.99 20.08
C GLY A 319 -3.82 29.65 19.75
N TRP A 320 -4.53 28.53 19.91
CA TRP A 320 -4.06 27.19 19.55
C TRP A 320 -5.13 26.40 18.78
N SER A 321 -4.69 25.66 17.77
CA SER A 321 -5.56 24.74 17.02
C SER A 321 -4.75 23.65 16.32
N GLY A 322 -5.46 22.65 15.80
CA GLY A 322 -4.84 21.57 15.03
C GLY A 322 -4.49 20.34 15.86
N VAL A 323 -4.25 19.25 15.14
CA VAL A 323 -4.06 17.90 15.67
C VAL A 323 -2.77 17.82 16.50
N ILE A 324 -1.65 18.26 15.93
CA ILE A 324 -0.34 18.15 16.58
C ILE A 324 -0.31 19.01 17.85
N ASN A 325 -0.84 20.23 17.76
CA ASN A 325 -0.88 21.14 18.91
C ASN A 325 -1.79 20.59 20.02
N TYR A 326 -2.95 20.03 19.68
CA TYR A 326 -3.84 19.46 20.69
C TYR A 326 -3.14 18.34 21.46
N ILE A 327 -2.59 17.35 20.76
CA ILE A 327 -1.87 16.21 21.37
C ILE A 327 -0.70 16.70 22.23
N ASN A 328 0.05 17.68 21.76
CA ASN A 328 1.19 18.22 22.51
C ASN A 328 0.77 18.95 23.79
N ARG A 329 -0.42 19.57 23.83
CA ARG A 329 -0.70 20.64 24.81
C ARG A 329 -1.96 20.44 25.64
N PHE A 330 -2.82 19.48 25.33
CA PHE A 330 -4.09 19.30 26.05
C PHE A 330 -3.90 19.16 27.57
N HIS A 331 -2.84 18.49 28.01
CA HIS A 331 -2.49 18.29 29.42
C HIS A 331 -2.24 19.59 30.21
N ARG A 332 -1.92 20.69 29.51
CA ARG A 332 -1.61 21.99 30.13
C ARG A 332 -2.86 22.65 30.74
N ASP A 333 -4.04 22.36 30.17
CA ASP A 333 -5.33 22.81 30.73
C ASP A 333 -5.78 21.93 31.92
N GLY A 334 -5.09 20.83 32.18
CA GLY A 334 -5.43 19.84 33.20
C GLY A 334 -6.08 18.58 32.64
N TYR A 335 -6.15 17.55 33.48
CA TYR A 335 -6.83 16.29 33.15
C TYR A 335 -8.26 16.29 33.69
N LYS A 336 -9.15 15.57 33.01
CA LYS A 336 -10.50 15.34 33.52
C LYS A 336 -10.46 14.31 34.66
N SER A 337 -11.44 14.35 35.55
CA SER A 337 -11.61 13.35 36.63
C SER A 337 -12.58 12.21 36.28
N TYR A 338 -13.32 12.32 35.18
CA TYR A 338 -14.31 11.34 34.73
C TYR A 338 -14.27 11.23 33.21
N ASP A 339 -14.05 10.03 32.67
CA ASP A 339 -13.67 9.78 31.28
C ASP A 339 -14.61 8.75 30.60
N PRO A 340 -15.69 9.22 29.96
CA PRO A 340 -16.70 8.35 29.37
C PRO A 340 -16.28 7.84 27.98
N ILE A 341 -15.25 7.00 27.91
CA ILE A 341 -14.66 6.52 26.64
C ILE A 341 -15.72 5.90 25.71
N GLY A 342 -16.67 5.13 26.23
CA GLY A 342 -17.72 4.51 25.40
C GLY A 342 -18.59 5.55 24.67
N GLU A 343 -18.91 6.65 25.34
CA GLU A 343 -19.71 7.74 24.77
C GLU A 343 -18.91 8.58 23.78
N MET A 344 -17.62 8.73 24.03
CA MET A 344 -16.72 9.45 23.13
C MET A 344 -16.44 8.66 21.85
N PHE A 345 -16.18 7.36 21.94
CA PHE A 345 -16.06 6.47 20.78
C PHE A 345 -17.37 6.41 19.98
N TYR A 346 -18.52 6.51 20.66
CA TYR A 346 -19.81 6.66 20.00
C TYR A 346 -19.92 7.98 19.19
N GLU A 347 -19.41 9.10 19.68
CA GLU A 347 -19.33 10.35 18.88
C GLU A 347 -18.39 10.20 17.67
N VAL A 348 -17.31 9.41 17.78
CA VAL A 348 -16.46 9.06 16.63
C VAL A 348 -17.26 8.32 15.57
N ILE A 349 -18.03 7.29 15.94
CA ILE A 349 -18.90 6.56 15.01
C ILE A 349 -19.88 7.53 14.34
N ARG A 350 -20.55 8.40 15.12
CA ARG A 350 -21.50 9.39 14.59
C ARG A 350 -20.84 10.35 13.59
N TYR A 351 -19.63 10.80 13.86
CA TYR A 351 -18.88 11.69 12.96
C TYR A 351 -18.65 11.03 11.60
N PHE A 352 -18.23 9.75 11.57
CA PHE A 352 -18.06 9.00 10.32
C PHE A 352 -19.37 8.63 9.63
N LYS A 353 -20.46 8.47 10.39
CA LYS A 353 -21.83 8.32 9.88
C LYS A 353 -22.45 9.61 9.37
N LYS A 354 -21.73 10.75 9.44
CA LYS A 354 -22.25 12.08 9.06
C LYS A 354 -23.49 12.49 9.86
N LEU A 355 -23.61 12.01 11.10
CA LEU A 355 -24.64 12.45 12.03
C LEU A 355 -24.21 13.72 12.76
N PRO A 356 -25.14 14.59 13.19
CA PRO A 356 -24.78 15.74 14.01
C PRO A 356 -24.26 15.32 15.40
N PRO A 357 -23.45 16.16 16.08
CA PRO A 357 -23.01 15.88 17.45
C PRO A 357 -24.19 15.68 18.41
N THR A 358 -23.96 14.99 19.52
CA THR A 358 -24.92 14.98 20.63
C THR A 358 -24.93 16.35 21.34
N PRO A 359 -26.04 17.12 21.30
CA PRO A 359 -26.06 18.53 21.72
C PRO A 359 -25.59 18.78 23.15
N GLU A 360 -26.02 17.94 24.09
CA GLU A 360 -25.72 18.09 25.51
C GLU A 360 -24.24 17.85 25.87
N TYR A 361 -23.47 17.16 25.03
CA TYR A 361 -22.05 16.89 25.29
C TYR A 361 -21.21 18.18 25.16
N ALA A 362 -21.57 19.06 24.23
CA ALA A 362 -20.88 20.34 24.02
C ALA A 362 -21.58 21.55 24.70
N ALA A 363 -22.85 21.41 25.10
CA ALA A 363 -23.65 22.52 25.62
C ALA A 363 -23.02 23.16 26.87
N GLY A 364 -22.70 24.46 26.76
CA GLY A 364 -22.11 25.27 27.84
C GLY A 364 -20.71 24.82 28.27
N ALA A 365 -20.08 23.91 27.54
CA ALA A 365 -18.82 23.32 27.94
C ALA A 365 -17.63 24.25 27.62
N PRO A 366 -16.66 24.40 28.56
CA PRO A 366 -15.46 25.19 28.32
C PRO A 366 -14.51 24.46 27.36
N GLY A 367 -14.05 25.17 26.33
CA GLY A 367 -13.03 24.66 25.40
C GLY A 367 -11.61 24.66 25.98
N GLY A 368 -11.33 25.53 26.96
CA GLY A 368 -9.96 25.79 27.42
C GLY A 368 -9.14 26.52 26.37
N SER A 369 -7.87 26.12 26.21
CA SER A 369 -6.94 26.68 25.23
C SER A 369 -7.26 26.26 23.78
N PHE A 370 -8.16 25.30 23.58
CA PHE A 370 -8.54 24.76 22.28
C PHE A 370 -10.04 24.90 21.99
N PRO A 371 -10.44 25.03 20.72
CA PRO A 371 -11.85 25.10 20.35
C PRO A 371 -12.60 23.78 20.59
N ILE A 372 -13.94 23.89 20.65
CA ILE A 372 -14.88 22.77 20.54
C ILE A 372 -15.63 22.97 19.22
N TYR A 373 -15.61 21.97 18.34
CA TYR A 373 -16.29 22.03 17.04
C TYR A 373 -17.66 21.35 17.13
N THR A 374 -18.72 22.14 17.10
CA THR A 374 -20.13 21.68 17.11
C THR A 374 -20.76 21.62 15.72
N THR A 375 -20.05 22.08 14.70
CA THR A 375 -20.43 21.91 13.29
C THR A 375 -19.45 20.93 12.66
N TRP A 376 -19.97 19.79 12.20
CA TRP A 376 -19.16 18.71 11.64
C TRP A 376 -19.27 18.70 10.12
N ASN A 377 -18.12 18.69 9.45
CA ASN A 377 -18.03 18.39 8.03
C ASN A 377 -17.89 16.87 7.85
N ASP A 378 -18.35 16.36 6.71
CA ASP A 378 -18.19 14.95 6.34
C ASP A 378 -16.70 14.57 6.36
N PRO A 379 -16.28 13.63 7.23
CA PRO A 379 -14.89 13.22 7.28
C PRO A 379 -14.46 12.40 6.06
N ILE A 380 -15.40 11.76 5.37
CA ILE A 380 -15.12 10.93 4.19
C ILE A 380 -15.26 11.81 2.94
N GLN A 381 -14.12 12.07 2.30
CA GLN A 381 -14.03 12.80 1.02
C GLN A 381 -14.22 11.87 -0.18
N PHE A 382 -13.80 10.61 -0.06
CA PHE A 382 -13.88 9.62 -1.14
C PHE A 382 -14.30 8.25 -0.59
N SER A 383 -15.16 7.52 -1.30
CA SER A 383 -15.78 6.26 -0.83
C SER A 383 -14.83 5.08 -0.64
N CYS A 384 -13.59 5.20 -1.10
CA CYS A 384 -12.53 4.22 -0.87
C CYS A 384 -11.67 4.51 0.35
N GLN A 385 -11.85 5.68 1.00
CA GLN A 385 -10.99 6.08 2.10
C GLN A 385 -11.13 5.09 3.23
N LYS A 386 -10.02 4.46 3.59
CA LYS A 386 -9.93 3.66 4.80
C LYS A 386 -10.04 4.59 6.01
N ASN A 387 -10.82 4.17 7.00
CA ASN A 387 -11.08 4.94 8.20
C ASN A 387 -10.60 4.15 9.42
N PHE A 388 -9.90 4.83 10.31
CA PHE A 388 -9.23 4.21 11.43
C PHE A 388 -9.36 5.06 12.70
N VAL A 389 -9.37 4.40 13.85
CA VAL A 389 -9.40 5.05 15.17
C VAL A 389 -8.21 4.60 16.00
N VAL A 390 -7.47 5.56 16.56
CA VAL A 390 -6.48 5.30 17.62
C VAL A 390 -7.08 5.82 18.92
N ALA A 391 -7.54 4.91 19.77
CA ALA A 391 -8.14 5.25 21.05
C ALA A 391 -7.15 5.04 22.19
N ILE A 392 -7.07 6.00 23.11
CA ILE A 392 -6.24 5.91 24.32
C ILE A 392 -7.13 6.07 25.56
N ASN A 393 -7.00 5.14 26.50
CA ASN A 393 -7.70 5.17 27.79
C ASN A 393 -6.96 4.32 28.85
N ASP A 394 -7.46 4.25 30.08
CA ASP A 394 -7.15 3.16 31.00
C ASP A 394 -8.30 2.12 31.07
N ALA A 395 -8.02 0.95 31.66
CA ALA A 395 -8.99 -0.14 31.77
C ALA A 395 -10.11 0.08 32.82
N ASN A 396 -10.17 1.24 33.47
CA ASN A 396 -11.14 1.61 34.49
C ASN A 396 -11.73 3.02 34.24
N PRO A 397 -12.39 3.28 33.10
CA PRO A 397 -13.02 4.56 32.82
C PRO A 397 -14.13 4.91 33.80
N TRP A 398 -14.70 6.10 33.65
CA TRP A 398 -15.87 6.55 34.40
C TRP A 398 -17.06 6.86 33.49
N LEU A 399 -18.25 6.51 33.98
CA LEU A 399 -19.54 7.09 33.54
C LEU A 399 -19.84 6.98 32.03
N ASP A 400 -19.96 5.78 31.47
CA ASP A 400 -20.13 5.53 30.02
C ASP A 400 -21.51 4.96 29.63
N LYS A 401 -22.61 5.39 30.28
CA LYS A 401 -23.92 4.73 30.16
C LYS A 401 -24.91 5.44 29.26
N LYS A 402 -24.66 6.67 28.84
CA LYS A 402 -25.58 7.46 28.00
C LYS A 402 -25.42 7.16 26.51
N ILE A 403 -25.79 5.93 26.12
CA ILE A 403 -25.59 5.40 24.76
C ILE A 403 -26.88 4.71 24.28
N PRO A 404 -27.25 4.79 22.98
CA PRO A 404 -28.45 4.13 22.45
C PRO A 404 -28.53 2.63 22.79
N GLY A 405 -29.71 2.20 23.26
CA GLY A 405 -29.94 0.81 23.67
C GLY A 405 -29.21 0.39 24.95
N THR A 406 -28.74 1.32 25.78
CA THR A 406 -28.12 1.00 27.06
C THR A 406 -29.06 0.19 27.97
N PHE A 407 -28.52 -0.84 28.62
CA PHE A 407 -29.21 -1.59 29.65
C PHE A 407 -29.49 -0.73 30.89
N PHE A 408 -28.65 0.26 31.17
CA PHE A 408 -28.66 1.11 32.36
C PHE A 408 -29.55 2.34 32.17
N THR A 409 -30.86 2.13 32.04
CA THR A 409 -31.83 3.23 31.92
C THR A 409 -31.99 4.00 33.24
N CYS A 410 -32.45 5.25 33.18
CA CYS A 410 -32.63 6.07 34.37
C CYS A 410 -33.73 5.56 35.32
N ASP A 411 -34.63 4.70 34.85
CA ASP A 411 -35.59 4.02 35.73
C ASP A 411 -34.94 2.86 36.49
N LYS A 412 -33.95 2.18 35.89
CA LYS A 412 -33.16 1.18 36.61
C LYS A 412 -32.31 1.79 37.71
N ALA A 413 -31.83 3.01 37.56
CA ALA A 413 -31.12 3.74 38.62
C ALA A 413 -31.96 3.91 39.90
N LYS A 414 -33.29 3.81 39.79
CA LYS A 414 -34.24 3.95 40.90
C LYS A 414 -34.63 2.59 41.52
N GLN A 415 -34.18 1.46 40.98
CA GLN A 415 -34.59 0.14 41.46
C GLN A 415 -33.84 -0.29 42.72
N PRO A 416 -34.51 -0.95 43.69
CA PRO A 416 -33.85 -1.54 44.85
C PRO A 416 -32.83 -2.58 44.39
N GLY A 417 -31.59 -2.49 44.87
CA GLY A 417 -30.53 -3.40 44.45
C GLY A 417 -29.31 -2.72 43.88
N MET A 418 -29.50 -1.55 43.28
CA MET A 418 -28.44 -0.83 42.59
C MET A 418 -27.35 -0.34 43.55
N PRO A 419 -26.07 -0.35 43.11
CA PRO A 419 -25.00 0.29 43.84
C PRO A 419 -25.32 1.76 44.10
N ALA A 420 -25.07 2.24 45.32
CA ALA A 420 -25.27 3.64 45.69
C ALA A 420 -24.44 4.61 44.83
N SER A 421 -23.39 4.12 44.18
CA SER A 421 -22.64 4.89 43.19
C SER A 421 -23.51 5.26 41.98
N PHE A 422 -24.43 4.40 41.52
CA PHE A 422 -25.27 4.62 40.35
C PHE A 422 -26.46 5.55 40.66
N THR A 423 -26.20 6.85 40.66
CA THR A 423 -27.20 7.91 40.74
C THR A 423 -27.64 8.29 39.32
N ALA A 424 -28.90 8.69 39.10
CA ALA A 424 -29.54 8.91 37.78
C ALA A 424 -28.94 10.03 36.86
N ASN A 425 -27.64 10.30 36.94
CA ASN A 425 -26.93 11.35 36.20
C ASN A 425 -26.26 10.85 34.92
N ASP A 426 -25.86 9.56 34.87
CA ASP A 426 -25.28 8.90 33.69
C ASP A 426 -26.11 7.63 33.40
N CYS A 427 -27.17 7.78 32.62
CA CYS A 427 -28.10 6.71 32.32
C CYS A 427 -28.95 7.04 31.08
N GLY A 428 -29.49 6.01 30.46
CA GLY A 428 -30.42 6.16 29.35
C GLY A 428 -29.75 6.58 28.04
N GLU A 429 -30.51 7.21 27.15
CA GLU A 429 -30.05 7.52 25.80
C GLU A 429 -29.73 9.01 25.65
N PRO A 430 -28.82 9.38 24.73
CA PRO A 430 -28.60 10.78 24.37
C PRO A 430 -29.87 11.39 23.74
N SER A 431 -29.96 12.71 23.70
CA SER A 431 -31.16 13.43 23.20
C SER A 431 -31.46 13.22 21.71
N ASN A 432 -30.48 12.75 20.94
CA ASN A 432 -30.57 12.45 19.51
C ASN A 432 -29.94 11.08 19.15
N PRO A 433 -30.50 9.97 19.67
CA PRO A 433 -29.89 8.65 19.60
C PRO A 433 -29.80 8.14 18.15
N ASP A 434 -28.71 7.46 17.83
CA ASP A 434 -28.59 6.69 16.59
C ASP A 434 -29.37 5.39 16.73
N SER A 435 -30.52 5.31 16.05
CA SER A 435 -31.45 4.17 16.15
C SER A 435 -30.91 2.85 15.59
N SER A 436 -29.81 2.89 14.83
CA SER A 436 -29.17 1.68 14.30
C SER A 436 -28.21 1.01 15.28
N ILE A 437 -27.92 1.65 16.42
CA ILE A 437 -27.06 1.12 17.47
C ILE A 437 -27.93 0.68 18.65
N ASN A 438 -27.76 -0.59 19.05
CA ASN A 438 -28.19 -1.07 20.36
C ASN A 438 -26.97 -1.63 21.08
N VAL A 439 -26.38 -0.80 21.94
CA VAL A 439 -25.08 -1.11 22.54
C VAL A 439 -25.11 -2.36 23.43
N SER A 440 -26.26 -2.64 24.07
CA SER A 440 -26.41 -3.83 24.91
C SER A 440 -26.37 -5.12 24.09
N THR A 441 -27.07 -5.14 22.95
CA THR A 441 -27.05 -6.29 22.04
C THR A 441 -25.64 -6.54 21.49
N LEU A 442 -24.97 -5.48 21.03
CA LEU A 442 -23.62 -5.58 20.46
C LEU A 442 -22.60 -6.08 21.49
N THR A 443 -22.66 -5.54 22.71
CA THR A 443 -21.76 -5.94 23.80
C THR A 443 -22.01 -7.39 24.23
N GLN A 444 -23.28 -7.82 24.22
CA GLN A 444 -23.61 -9.20 24.51
C GLN A 444 -23.07 -10.17 23.45
N GLN A 445 -23.12 -9.81 22.17
CA GLN A 445 -22.56 -10.63 21.09
C GLN A 445 -21.05 -10.85 21.27
N VAL A 446 -20.30 -9.81 21.65
CA VAL A 446 -18.88 -9.94 22.02
C VAL A 446 -18.71 -10.91 23.20
N GLY A 447 -19.53 -10.77 24.24
CA GLY A 447 -19.50 -11.67 25.40
C GLY A 447 -19.83 -13.13 25.07
N GLU A 448 -20.68 -13.39 24.09
CA GLU A 448 -21.00 -14.74 23.60
C GLU A 448 -19.82 -15.35 22.84
N MET A 449 -19.22 -14.59 21.93
CA MET A 449 -18.05 -15.03 21.15
C MET A 449 -16.83 -15.32 22.02
N GLU A 450 -16.62 -14.54 23.08
CA GLU A 450 -15.54 -14.77 24.06
C GLU A 450 -15.85 -15.82 25.13
N GLY A 451 -17.07 -16.37 25.17
CA GLY A 451 -17.47 -17.31 26.23
C GLY A 451 -17.54 -16.69 27.63
N LEU A 452 -17.80 -15.38 27.72
CA LEU A 452 -17.85 -14.64 28.98
C LEU A 452 -19.18 -14.78 29.74
N HIS A 453 -20.14 -15.51 29.17
CA HIS A 453 -21.44 -15.85 29.78
C HIS A 453 -21.34 -16.97 30.83
N THR A 454 -20.40 -16.80 31.77
CA THR A 454 -20.02 -17.84 32.72
C THR A 454 -19.94 -17.29 34.14
N THR A 455 -19.68 -18.17 35.10
CA THR A 455 -19.36 -17.78 36.47
C THR A 455 -17.91 -17.29 36.53
N TRP A 456 -17.75 -16.00 36.84
CA TRP A 456 -16.45 -15.39 37.09
C TRP A 456 -16.14 -15.57 38.57
N THR A 457 -15.20 -16.47 38.86
CA THR A 457 -14.69 -16.72 40.21
C THR A 457 -13.40 -15.92 40.41
N GLN A 458 -13.26 -15.30 41.58
CA GLN A 458 -11.98 -14.75 42.01
C GLN A 458 -10.98 -15.90 42.24
N ILE A 459 -9.95 -15.97 41.41
CA ILE A 459 -8.88 -16.96 41.47
C ILE A 459 -7.61 -16.34 42.08
N ASN A 460 -7.45 -15.01 42.02
CA ASN A 460 -6.33 -14.31 42.64
C ASN A 460 -6.70 -13.57 43.94
N ALA A 461 -5.76 -13.53 44.91
CA ALA A 461 -5.97 -12.91 46.22
C ALA A 461 -6.24 -11.39 46.18
N THR A 462 -6.13 -10.77 45.00
CA THR A 462 -6.13 -9.32 44.79
C THR A 462 -7.35 -8.79 44.05
N GLY A 463 -8.18 -9.66 43.48
CA GLY A 463 -9.49 -9.33 42.89
C GLY A 463 -9.44 -8.75 41.47
N SER A 464 -8.30 -8.75 40.79
CA SER A 464 -8.17 -8.19 39.42
C SER A 464 -8.82 -9.05 38.33
N ASP A 465 -9.24 -10.26 38.69
CA ASP A 465 -9.97 -11.18 37.84
C ASP A 465 -11.48 -11.20 38.17
N THR A 466 -11.96 -10.28 39.04
CA THR A 466 -13.37 -10.19 39.41
C THR A 466 -14.16 -9.26 38.49
N VAL A 467 -15.46 -9.54 38.32
CA VAL A 467 -16.40 -8.56 37.78
C VAL A 467 -16.83 -7.59 38.86
N GLY A 468 -17.19 -6.37 38.45
CA GLY A 468 -17.94 -5.44 39.29
C GLY A 468 -19.36 -5.93 39.60
N TYR A 469 -20.33 -5.03 39.53
CA TYR A 469 -21.72 -5.32 39.79
C TYR A 469 -22.44 -5.91 38.56
N VAL A 470 -23.15 -7.03 38.73
CA VAL A 470 -24.04 -7.60 37.71
C VAL A 470 -25.47 -7.46 38.17
N PHE A 471 -26.28 -6.75 37.38
CA PHE A 471 -27.66 -6.46 37.74
C PHE A 471 -28.50 -7.72 37.99
N GLY A 472 -29.21 -7.76 39.13
CA GLY A 472 -30.08 -8.88 39.50
C GLY A 472 -29.36 -10.13 40.01
N VAL A 473 -28.03 -10.16 39.96
CA VAL A 473 -27.19 -11.28 40.43
C VAL A 473 -26.37 -10.89 41.66
N SER A 474 -25.78 -9.69 41.68
CA SER A 474 -24.99 -9.20 42.82
C SER A 474 -25.88 -8.75 43.98
N SER A 475 -25.53 -9.13 45.22
CA SER A 475 -26.14 -8.57 46.44
C SER A 475 -25.68 -7.11 46.67
N ASN A 476 -26.51 -6.23 47.25
CA ASN A 476 -26.23 -4.80 47.55
C ASN A 476 -24.96 -4.51 48.40
N ALA A 477 -24.19 -5.55 48.77
CA ALA A 477 -23.03 -5.48 49.63
C ALA A 477 -21.74 -5.38 48.80
N GLY A 478 -21.38 -4.17 48.38
CA GLY A 478 -20.03 -3.81 47.97
C GLY A 478 -19.74 -3.94 46.47
N ASN A 479 -18.91 -3.02 45.98
CA ASN A 479 -18.72 -2.73 44.57
C ASN A 479 -17.86 -3.77 43.83
N CYS A 480 -16.84 -4.39 44.47
CA CYS A 480 -16.13 -5.53 43.90
C CYS A 480 -16.47 -6.79 44.68
N ASN A 481 -16.65 -7.92 43.99
CA ASN A 481 -16.95 -9.20 44.61
C ASN A 481 -15.69 -9.81 45.26
N ASN A 482 -15.21 -9.20 46.33
CA ASN A 482 -14.11 -9.72 47.13
C ASN A 482 -14.57 -11.02 47.81
N GLY A 483 -14.16 -12.16 47.27
CA GLY A 483 -14.40 -13.50 47.79
C GLY A 483 -15.66 -14.21 47.28
N LYS A 484 -16.30 -13.77 46.18
CA LYS A 484 -17.53 -14.38 45.64
C LYS A 484 -17.42 -14.71 44.15
N SER A 485 -18.08 -15.79 43.74
CA SER A 485 -18.31 -16.12 42.33
C SER A 485 -19.56 -15.41 41.84
N VAL A 486 -19.49 -14.75 40.68
CA VAL A 486 -20.65 -14.08 40.06
C VAL A 486 -20.88 -14.61 38.67
N THR A 487 -22.12 -15.01 38.39
CA THR A 487 -22.53 -15.45 37.06
C THR A 487 -22.86 -14.23 36.20
N VAL A 488 -22.05 -14.02 35.16
CA VAL A 488 -22.34 -13.07 34.11
C VAL A 488 -23.24 -13.79 33.10
N THR A 489 -24.53 -13.46 33.09
CA THR A 489 -25.45 -13.99 32.07
C THR A 489 -25.47 -13.14 30.81
N ASN A 490 -25.15 -11.85 30.96
CA ASN A 490 -25.06 -10.93 29.84
C ASN A 490 -24.01 -9.85 30.12
N LEU A 491 -23.04 -9.68 29.22
CA LEU A 491 -21.90 -8.79 29.40
C LEU A 491 -22.32 -7.31 29.44
N ALA A 492 -23.39 -6.93 28.75
CA ALA A 492 -23.95 -5.57 28.78
C ALA A 492 -24.54 -5.17 30.15
N GLN A 493 -24.79 -6.15 31.03
CA GLN A 493 -25.34 -5.90 32.37
C GLN A 493 -24.25 -5.69 33.43
N VAL A 494 -22.98 -5.82 33.05
CA VAL A 494 -21.84 -5.64 33.93
C VAL A 494 -21.57 -4.14 34.09
N MET A 495 -21.53 -3.70 35.34
CA MET A 495 -21.12 -2.36 35.74
C MET A 495 -19.84 -2.46 36.57
N GLY A 496 -18.78 -1.82 36.12
CA GLY A 496 -17.49 -1.83 36.82
C GLY A 496 -16.52 -2.89 36.28
N THR A 497 -15.25 -2.51 36.20
CA THR A 497 -14.11 -3.43 36.08
C THR A 497 -13.29 -3.37 37.37
N CYS A 498 -13.10 -4.53 38.03
CA CYS A 498 -12.41 -4.58 39.32
C CYS A 498 -10.89 -4.50 39.15
N PRO A 499 -10.15 -3.92 40.12
CA PRO A 499 -10.48 -3.79 41.54
C PRO A 499 -11.22 -2.49 41.98
N TYR A 500 -11.52 -1.55 41.08
CA TYR A 500 -12.07 -0.22 41.43
C TYR A 500 -13.56 -0.05 41.12
N ALA A 501 -14.45 -0.74 41.81
CA ALA A 501 -15.84 -0.82 41.35
C ALA A 501 -16.88 0.26 41.73
N PRO A 502 -16.58 1.52 42.11
CA PRO A 502 -17.59 2.59 42.06
C PRO A 502 -17.60 3.41 40.76
N LYS A 503 -16.72 3.15 39.78
CA LYS A 503 -16.51 4.07 38.64
C LYS A 503 -17.65 4.10 37.60
N GLN A 504 -18.62 3.18 37.70
CA GLN A 504 -19.77 3.06 36.79
C GLN A 504 -19.38 2.93 35.30
N ASN A 505 -18.27 2.27 34.95
CA ASN A 505 -17.94 1.91 33.58
C ASN A 505 -18.63 0.62 33.10
N SER A 506 -18.54 0.33 31.81
CA SER A 506 -19.15 -0.84 31.15
C SER A 506 -18.17 -1.51 30.20
N TYR A 507 -18.65 -2.57 29.53
CA TYR A 507 -17.97 -3.18 28.39
C TYR A 507 -18.46 -2.64 27.04
N TYR A 508 -19.29 -1.59 27.02
CA TYR A 508 -19.96 -1.08 25.82
C TYR A 508 -19.03 -0.72 24.67
N ILE A 509 -17.83 -0.23 24.98
CA ILE A 509 -16.82 0.09 23.98
C ILE A 509 -16.46 -1.10 23.09
N SER A 510 -16.47 -2.33 23.62
CA SER A 510 -16.20 -3.53 22.84
C SER A 510 -17.28 -3.80 21.79
N GLY A 511 -18.55 -3.62 22.15
CA GLY A 511 -19.68 -3.74 21.23
C GLY A 511 -19.70 -2.64 20.18
N LEU A 512 -19.36 -1.40 20.57
CA LEU A 512 -19.24 -0.28 19.64
C LEU A 512 -18.09 -0.48 18.63
N ALA A 513 -16.93 -0.93 19.11
CA ALA A 513 -15.77 -1.22 18.27
C ALA A 513 -16.08 -2.36 17.27
N TYR A 514 -16.74 -3.43 17.75
CA TYR A 514 -17.22 -4.51 16.90
C TYR A 514 -18.18 -4.00 15.80
N TYR A 515 -19.18 -3.20 16.17
CA TYR A 515 -20.12 -2.61 15.22
C TYR A 515 -19.41 -1.76 14.18
N ALA A 516 -18.47 -0.91 14.63
CA ALA A 516 -17.73 0.00 13.77
C ALA A 516 -16.86 -0.75 12.74
N ASN A 517 -16.26 -1.88 13.11
CA ASN A 517 -15.42 -2.69 12.21
C ASN A 517 -16.26 -3.56 11.23
N THR A 518 -17.41 -4.06 11.68
CA THR A 518 -18.20 -5.05 10.93
C THR A 518 -19.37 -4.48 10.14
N THR A 519 -19.79 -3.25 10.43
CA THR A 519 -20.95 -2.61 9.77
C THR A 519 -20.53 -1.58 8.74
N ASP A 520 -21.32 -1.44 7.66
CA ASP A 520 -21.20 -0.30 6.76
C ASP A 520 -21.85 0.94 7.39
N LEU A 521 -21.03 1.93 7.75
CA LEU A 521 -21.46 3.15 8.42
C LEU A 521 -22.04 4.19 7.44
N ARG A 522 -21.81 4.03 6.13
CA ARG A 522 -22.22 5.00 5.10
C ARG A 522 -22.76 4.28 3.86
N PRO A 523 -23.95 3.66 3.98
CA PRO A 523 -24.61 3.00 2.85
C PRO A 523 -25.02 3.96 1.72
N ASP A 524 -24.90 5.28 1.93
CA ASP A 524 -25.04 6.29 0.90
C ASP A 524 -23.81 6.39 -0.04
N LEU A 525 -22.69 5.74 0.30
CA LEU A 525 -21.47 5.69 -0.48
C LEU A 525 -21.26 4.27 -1.07
N PRO A 526 -20.60 4.14 -2.24
CA PRO A 526 -20.24 2.82 -2.78
C PRO A 526 -19.26 2.06 -1.88
N GLY A 527 -19.55 0.77 -1.64
CA GLY A 527 -18.71 -0.12 -0.85
C GLY A 527 -18.80 0.10 0.67
N LYS A 528 -18.37 -0.90 1.45
CA LYS A 528 -18.46 -0.89 2.92
C LYS A 528 -17.53 0.16 3.54
N GLN A 529 -18.10 1.14 4.25
CA GLN A 529 -17.36 2.12 5.04
C GLN A 529 -17.32 1.69 6.52
N SER A 530 -16.29 0.93 6.91
CA SER A 530 -16.08 0.55 8.32
C SER A 530 -14.93 1.33 8.97
N LEU A 531 -14.82 1.20 10.30
CA LEU A 531 -13.74 1.75 11.13
C LEU A 531 -12.96 0.59 11.77
N ASN A 532 -11.69 0.47 11.41
CA ASN A 532 -10.75 -0.36 12.17
C ASN A 532 -10.19 0.46 13.35
N SER A 533 -9.92 -0.16 14.49
CA SER A 533 -9.59 0.56 15.73
C SER A 533 -8.42 -0.08 16.47
N PHE A 534 -7.49 0.75 16.93
CA PHE A 534 -6.35 0.38 17.75
C PHE A 534 -6.44 1.03 19.12
N PHE A 535 -6.33 0.22 20.16
CA PHE A 535 -6.53 0.64 21.53
C PHE A 535 -5.23 0.65 22.32
N ILE A 536 -4.97 1.79 22.96
CA ILE A 536 -3.82 2.02 23.82
C ILE A 536 -4.31 2.04 25.26
N ASP A 537 -3.86 1.06 26.04
CA ASP A 537 -4.13 0.97 27.46
C ASP A 537 -2.98 1.62 28.23
N THR A 538 -3.26 2.73 28.89
CA THR A 538 -2.27 3.43 29.71
C THR A 538 -1.98 2.74 31.04
N GLN A 539 -2.82 1.78 31.43
CA GLN A 539 -2.73 0.97 32.63
C GLN A 539 -2.46 1.80 33.90
N GLU A 540 -3.53 2.18 34.58
CA GLU A 540 -3.47 2.81 35.91
C GLU A 540 -2.61 1.94 36.87
N TYR A 541 -1.73 2.58 37.66
CA TYR A 541 -0.85 1.87 38.58
C TYR A 541 -1.67 1.02 39.57
N SER A 542 -1.56 -0.31 39.45
CA SER A 542 -2.23 -1.29 40.30
C SER A 542 -1.35 -2.53 40.38
N LEU A 543 -1.16 -3.14 41.56
CA LEU A 543 -0.32 -4.35 41.76
C LEU A 543 -0.72 -5.56 40.89
N ASN A 544 -1.94 -5.56 40.35
CA ASN A 544 -2.46 -6.58 39.45
C ASN A 544 -3.42 -5.90 38.45
N PRO A 545 -2.91 -5.39 37.32
CA PRO A 545 -3.76 -4.73 36.33
C PRO A 545 -4.70 -5.72 35.63
N LEU A 546 -5.85 -5.23 35.17
CA LEU A 546 -6.75 -5.98 34.28
C LEU A 546 -6.04 -6.30 32.96
N SER A 547 -6.08 -7.56 32.55
CA SER A 547 -5.44 -8.03 31.31
C SER A 547 -6.26 -9.13 30.65
N GLY A 548 -5.96 -9.41 29.38
CA GLY A 548 -6.63 -10.43 28.59
C GLY A 548 -8.10 -10.11 28.30
N ASN A 549 -8.89 -11.14 28.00
CA ASN A 549 -10.29 -11.03 27.58
C ASN A 549 -11.28 -10.53 28.66
N ARG A 550 -10.81 -10.18 29.87
CA ARG A 550 -11.58 -9.46 30.89
C ARG A 550 -11.32 -7.96 30.89
N ASN A 551 -10.37 -7.48 30.10
CA ASN A 551 -10.14 -6.06 29.90
C ASN A 551 -11.00 -5.55 28.72
N MET A 552 -11.80 -4.49 28.94
CA MET A 552 -12.68 -3.95 27.90
C MET A 552 -11.92 -3.39 26.69
N LEU A 553 -10.72 -2.84 26.89
CA LEU A 553 -9.89 -2.28 25.82
C LEU A 553 -9.20 -3.39 25.02
N TYR A 554 -8.86 -4.51 25.68
CA TYR A 554 -8.41 -5.73 24.99
C TYR A 554 -9.50 -6.24 24.05
N LEU A 555 -10.74 -6.35 24.55
CA LEU A 555 -11.88 -6.76 23.73
C LEU A 555 -12.14 -5.77 22.59
N ALA A 556 -12.07 -4.47 22.88
CA ALA A 556 -12.24 -3.45 21.84
C ALA A 556 -11.14 -3.51 20.77
N GLY A 557 -9.88 -3.76 21.14
CA GLY A 557 -8.78 -3.98 20.18
C GLY A 557 -8.96 -5.23 19.33
N LYS A 558 -9.39 -6.34 19.94
CA LYS A 558 -9.67 -7.58 19.20
C LYS A 558 -10.83 -7.41 18.21
N TYR A 559 -11.99 -6.98 18.69
CA TYR A 559 -13.21 -6.92 17.87
C TYR A 559 -13.29 -5.68 16.98
N GLY A 560 -12.62 -4.59 17.36
CA GLY A 560 -12.53 -3.37 16.56
C GLY A 560 -11.44 -3.40 15.49
N GLY A 561 -10.49 -4.34 15.57
CA GLY A 561 -9.29 -4.32 14.75
C GLY A 561 -9.04 -5.56 13.89
N PHE A 562 -9.73 -6.68 14.12
CA PHE A 562 -9.45 -7.91 13.37
C PHE A 562 -9.68 -7.78 11.86
N THR A 563 -8.92 -8.55 11.10
CA THR A 563 -9.11 -8.73 9.65
C THR A 563 -9.90 -10.02 9.44
N ASP A 564 -11.12 -9.92 8.92
CA ASP A 564 -11.96 -11.08 8.63
C ASP A 564 -11.46 -11.83 7.39
N LEU A 565 -10.73 -12.92 7.59
CA LEU A 565 -10.10 -13.67 6.50
C LEU A 565 -11.06 -14.67 5.84
N ASN A 566 -12.15 -15.03 6.52
CA ASN A 566 -13.08 -16.06 6.08
C ASN A 566 -14.52 -15.56 5.82
N GLY A 567 -14.79 -14.27 6.06
CA GLY A 567 -16.05 -13.60 5.77
C GLY A 567 -17.16 -13.83 6.80
N ASN A 568 -16.85 -14.36 7.99
CA ASN A 568 -17.84 -14.71 9.01
C ASN A 568 -18.14 -13.55 10.00
N ASN A 569 -17.43 -12.42 9.88
CA ASN A 569 -17.41 -11.28 10.80
C ASN A 569 -17.02 -11.65 12.25
N ARG A 570 -16.11 -12.60 12.45
CA ARG A 570 -15.63 -13.04 13.77
C ARG A 570 -14.11 -13.15 13.78
N PRO A 571 -13.44 -12.80 14.90
CA PRO A 571 -12.02 -13.06 15.10
C PRO A 571 -11.79 -14.47 15.68
N ASP A 572 -12.14 -15.51 14.91
CA ASP A 572 -12.09 -16.91 15.38
C ASP A 572 -10.81 -17.66 14.99
N LEU A 573 -10.01 -17.10 14.08
CA LEU A 573 -8.68 -17.61 13.75
C LEU A 573 -7.59 -16.70 14.37
N PRO A 574 -6.52 -17.26 14.98
CA PRO A 574 -5.42 -16.44 15.50
C PRO A 574 -4.84 -15.47 14.46
N ALA A 575 -4.71 -15.90 13.20
CA ALA A 575 -4.21 -15.07 12.11
C ALA A 575 -5.07 -13.82 11.79
N GLU A 576 -6.30 -13.71 12.32
CA GLU A 576 -7.19 -12.56 12.12
C GLU A 576 -6.94 -11.43 13.13
N TRP A 577 -6.36 -11.73 14.29
CA TRP A 577 -6.27 -10.79 15.41
C TRP A 577 -4.97 -10.85 16.24
N ASP A 578 -4.21 -11.95 16.21
CA ASP A 578 -2.96 -12.19 16.95
C ASP A 578 -1.99 -12.96 16.04
N VAL A 579 -1.36 -12.24 15.12
CA VAL A 579 -0.49 -12.85 14.10
C VAL A 579 0.87 -13.24 14.70
N ASP A 580 1.35 -12.54 15.72
CA ASP A 580 2.63 -12.86 16.37
C ASP A 580 2.53 -13.95 17.44
N GLY A 581 1.31 -14.36 17.81
CA GLY A 581 1.03 -15.47 18.71
C GLY A 581 1.40 -15.17 20.16
N ASP A 582 1.48 -13.90 20.55
CA ASP A 582 1.82 -13.48 21.91
C ASP A 582 0.61 -13.50 22.87
N GLY A 583 -0.59 -13.77 22.35
CA GLY A 583 -1.86 -13.83 23.10
C GLY A 583 -2.53 -12.46 23.29
N MET A 584 -1.94 -11.38 22.79
CA MET A 584 -2.49 -10.04 22.76
C MET A 584 -2.98 -9.68 21.34
N PRO A 585 -4.13 -9.01 21.21
CA PRO A 585 -4.58 -8.53 19.92
C PRO A 585 -3.57 -7.55 19.32
N ASP A 586 -3.31 -7.69 18.03
CA ASP A 586 -2.38 -6.86 17.29
C ASP A 586 -2.75 -5.37 17.29
N ASN A 587 -4.02 -5.07 17.55
CA ASN A 587 -4.60 -3.74 17.67
C ASN A 587 -4.85 -3.31 19.13
N TYR A 588 -4.08 -3.87 20.06
CA TYR A 588 -4.09 -3.53 21.48
C TYR A 588 -2.66 -3.46 22.02
N VAL A 589 -2.35 -2.45 22.84
CA VAL A 589 -1.02 -2.36 23.47
C VAL A 589 -1.05 -1.60 24.79
N PHE A 590 -0.15 -1.96 25.70
CA PHE A 590 0.13 -1.14 26.87
C PHE A 590 1.05 0.03 26.51
N VAL A 591 0.71 1.24 26.95
CA VAL A 591 1.54 2.42 26.67
C VAL A 591 2.92 2.35 27.36
N SER A 592 3.00 1.61 28.48
CA SER A 592 4.24 1.30 29.22
C SER A 592 5.21 0.41 28.43
N GLU A 593 4.77 -0.14 27.30
CA GLU A 593 5.59 -0.85 26.32
C GLU A 593 5.77 -0.01 25.04
N PRO A 594 6.46 1.15 25.10
CA PRO A 594 6.51 2.11 23.99
C PRO A 594 7.12 1.54 22.70
N SER A 595 8.00 0.54 22.82
CA SER A 595 8.53 -0.16 21.64
C SER A 595 7.44 -0.95 20.91
N LYS A 596 6.54 -1.62 21.63
CA LYS A 596 5.38 -2.30 21.06
C LYS A 596 4.34 -1.29 20.55
N LEU A 597 4.15 -0.16 21.25
CA LEU A 597 3.25 0.91 20.78
C LEU A 597 3.68 1.44 19.41
N VAL A 598 4.96 1.78 19.25
CA VAL A 598 5.50 2.27 17.97
C VAL A 598 5.31 1.21 16.88
N LYS A 599 5.72 -0.04 17.14
CA LYS A 599 5.62 -1.13 16.16
C LYS A 599 4.18 -1.47 15.80
N GLY A 600 3.28 -1.55 16.79
CA GLY A 600 1.86 -1.86 16.60
C GLY A 600 1.14 -0.80 15.79
N LEU A 601 1.39 0.49 16.07
CA LEU A 601 0.81 1.59 15.28
C LEU A 601 1.42 1.69 13.88
N GLU A 602 2.73 1.48 13.71
CA GLU A 602 3.35 1.42 12.38
C GLU A 602 2.80 0.26 11.54
N ARG A 603 2.56 -0.90 12.17
CA ARG A 603 1.90 -2.06 11.55
C ARG A 603 0.47 -1.71 11.15
N ALA A 604 -0.34 -1.19 12.06
CA ALA A 604 -1.70 -0.75 11.76
C ALA A 604 -1.74 0.25 10.61
N PHE A 605 -0.89 1.29 10.64
CA PHE A 605 -0.81 2.29 9.58
C PHE A 605 -0.34 1.71 8.25
N SER A 606 0.58 0.75 8.25
CA SER A 606 1.04 0.09 7.03
C SER A 606 -0.07 -0.75 6.41
N ASN A 607 -0.77 -1.58 7.20
CA ASN A 607 -1.90 -2.40 6.74
C ASN A 607 -3.02 -1.54 6.11
N ILE A 608 -3.25 -0.34 6.63
CA ILE A 608 -4.27 0.59 6.11
C ILE A 608 -3.86 1.20 4.76
N LEU A 609 -2.56 1.35 4.51
CA LEU A 609 -2.02 1.93 3.29
C LEU A 609 -1.83 0.90 2.17
N GLU A 610 -2.03 -0.40 2.45
CA GLU A 610 -1.92 -1.46 1.46
C GLU A 610 -3.00 -1.32 0.37
N LYS A 611 -2.55 -1.25 -0.89
CA LYS A 611 -3.40 -1.23 -2.07
C LYS A 611 -2.86 -2.18 -3.12
N SER A 612 -3.54 -3.30 -3.31
CA SER A 612 -3.23 -4.24 -4.38
C SER A 612 -3.74 -3.72 -5.74
N GLY A 613 -2.96 -3.93 -6.79
CA GLY A 613 -3.32 -3.65 -8.18
C GLY A 613 -2.55 -4.56 -9.13
N SER A 614 -2.83 -4.45 -10.43
CA SER A 614 -2.10 -5.18 -11.48
C SER A 614 -2.02 -4.36 -12.76
N ALA A 615 -0.91 -4.41 -13.50
CA ALA A 615 -0.86 -3.96 -14.90
C ALA A 615 -0.34 -5.05 -15.85
N SER A 616 -0.13 -6.23 -15.32
CA SER A 616 0.40 -7.36 -16.06
C SER A 616 -0.74 -8.06 -16.78
N ASN A 617 -0.45 -8.63 -17.95
CA ASN A 617 -1.42 -9.49 -18.61
C ASN A 617 -1.61 -10.78 -17.80
N VAL A 618 -2.79 -11.38 -17.93
CA VAL A 618 -3.04 -12.74 -17.44
C VAL A 618 -2.51 -13.76 -18.45
N THR A 619 -2.13 -14.95 -17.97
CA THR A 619 -1.79 -16.08 -18.84
C THR A 619 -2.47 -17.37 -18.36
N ALA A 620 -2.62 -18.35 -19.25
CA ALA A 620 -3.29 -19.61 -18.94
C ALA A 620 -2.36 -20.80 -19.22
N ASN A 621 -2.47 -21.89 -18.44
CA ASN A 621 -1.75 -23.12 -18.74
C ASN A 621 -2.39 -23.97 -19.86
N SER A 622 -3.63 -23.65 -20.23
CA SER A 622 -4.41 -24.40 -21.22
C SER A 622 -5.32 -23.47 -22.02
N THR A 623 -5.62 -23.86 -23.26
CA THR A 623 -6.62 -23.21 -24.12
C THR A 623 -8.01 -23.88 -24.05
N GLN A 624 -8.13 -24.99 -23.30
CA GLN A 624 -9.37 -25.75 -23.09
C GLN A 624 -9.60 -26.01 -21.59
N PHE A 625 -10.82 -26.35 -21.19
CA PHE A 625 -11.10 -26.75 -19.81
C PHE A 625 -10.62 -28.18 -19.52
N ALA A 626 -9.83 -28.31 -18.46
CA ALA A 626 -9.40 -29.56 -17.86
C ALA A 626 -9.45 -29.42 -16.33
N ASN A 627 -9.34 -30.54 -15.59
CA ASN A 627 -9.39 -30.57 -14.12
C ASN A 627 -8.27 -29.75 -13.44
N GLU A 628 -7.30 -29.23 -14.19
CA GLU A 628 -6.13 -28.48 -13.72
C GLU A 628 -5.91 -27.17 -14.53
N SER A 629 -6.93 -26.66 -15.24
CA SER A 629 -6.80 -25.39 -15.96
C SER A 629 -6.66 -24.22 -14.98
N LEU A 630 -5.58 -23.45 -15.14
CA LEU A 630 -5.21 -22.33 -14.28
C LEU A 630 -5.02 -21.05 -15.09
N ILE A 631 -5.41 -19.92 -14.50
CA ILE A 631 -5.08 -18.56 -14.90
C ILE A 631 -4.05 -18.02 -13.92
N PHE A 632 -2.91 -17.53 -14.42
CA PHE A 632 -1.90 -16.89 -13.60
C PHE A 632 -2.02 -15.37 -13.70
N GLN A 633 -2.03 -14.71 -12.55
CA GLN A 633 -2.09 -13.27 -12.41
C GLN A 633 -0.96 -12.77 -11.53
N ALA A 634 -0.25 -11.76 -12.03
CA ALA A 634 0.73 -11.00 -11.26
C ALA A 634 0.09 -9.78 -10.59
N LEU A 635 0.48 -9.50 -9.35
CA LEU A 635 -0.02 -8.40 -8.54
C LEU A 635 1.12 -7.56 -7.95
N PHE A 636 0.80 -6.32 -7.61
CA PHE A 636 1.64 -5.46 -6.77
C PHE A 636 0.83 -4.75 -5.68
N ASN A 637 1.52 -4.30 -4.64
CA ASN A 637 1.01 -3.46 -3.57
C ASN A 637 1.80 -2.16 -3.50
N SER A 638 1.17 -1.01 -3.81
CA SER A 638 1.87 0.28 -3.88
C SER A 638 2.16 0.92 -2.51
N GLY A 639 1.57 0.40 -1.42
CA GLY A 639 1.80 0.90 -0.07
C GLY A 639 3.17 0.51 0.48
N ILE A 640 3.56 -0.74 0.24
CA ILE A 640 4.81 -1.34 0.75
C ILE A 640 5.73 -1.90 -0.34
N TRP A 641 5.34 -1.81 -1.62
CA TRP A 641 6.06 -2.32 -2.79
C TRP A 641 6.43 -3.80 -2.64
N SER A 642 5.39 -4.61 -2.46
CA SER A 642 5.44 -6.08 -2.52
C SER A 642 4.55 -6.57 -3.67
N GLY A 643 4.73 -7.82 -4.10
CA GLY A 643 3.93 -8.41 -5.17
C GLY A 643 3.69 -9.89 -4.97
N ASP A 644 2.88 -10.48 -5.83
CA ASP A 644 2.63 -11.91 -5.80
C ASP A 644 2.25 -12.43 -7.19
N LEU A 645 2.43 -13.73 -7.37
CA LEU A 645 1.91 -14.48 -8.51
C LEU A 645 0.85 -15.44 -7.99
N LEU A 646 -0.38 -15.28 -8.45
CA LEU A 646 -1.53 -16.09 -8.06
C LEU A 646 -1.93 -17.01 -9.20
N ALA A 647 -2.35 -18.23 -8.87
CA ALA A 647 -2.98 -19.14 -9.82
C ALA A 647 -4.45 -19.36 -9.47
N TYR A 648 -5.36 -19.05 -10.37
CA TYR A 648 -6.80 -19.25 -10.19
C TYR A 648 -7.30 -20.42 -11.02
N PRO A 649 -8.14 -21.30 -10.48
CA PRO A 649 -8.79 -22.33 -11.28
C PRO A 649 -9.77 -21.69 -12.26
N ILE A 650 -9.87 -22.24 -13.48
CA ILE A 650 -10.84 -21.79 -14.48
C ILE A 650 -11.65 -22.96 -15.05
N SER A 651 -12.95 -22.75 -15.18
CA SER A 651 -13.88 -23.72 -15.76
C SER A 651 -14.94 -23.05 -16.65
N SER A 652 -15.90 -23.82 -17.16
CA SER A 652 -17.02 -23.30 -17.95
C SER A 652 -17.97 -22.36 -17.18
N SER A 653 -17.82 -22.26 -15.85
CA SER A 653 -18.54 -21.27 -15.02
C SER A 653 -17.73 -19.99 -14.80
N GLY A 654 -16.52 -19.89 -15.35
CA GLY A 654 -15.62 -18.75 -15.19
C GLY A 654 -14.43 -19.03 -14.28
N VAL A 655 -13.73 -17.95 -13.91
CA VAL A 655 -12.58 -17.95 -13.00
C VAL A 655 -13.05 -18.13 -11.56
N GLY A 656 -12.39 -18.98 -10.79
CA GLY A 656 -12.70 -19.20 -9.37
C GLY A 656 -12.36 -17.98 -8.51
N ALA A 657 -13.14 -17.76 -7.45
CA ALA A 657 -12.95 -16.62 -6.55
C ALA A 657 -11.69 -16.71 -5.65
N THR A 658 -11.12 -17.90 -5.50
CA THR A 658 -9.98 -18.16 -4.61
C THR A 658 -8.83 -18.76 -5.42
N PRO A 659 -7.58 -18.27 -5.26
CA PRO A 659 -6.44 -18.86 -5.93
C PRO A 659 -6.14 -20.27 -5.37
N THR A 660 -5.73 -21.18 -6.23
CA THR A 660 -5.23 -22.52 -5.88
C THR A 660 -3.92 -22.44 -5.10
N TRP A 661 -3.04 -21.50 -5.45
CA TRP A 661 -1.80 -21.23 -4.74
C TRP A 661 -1.36 -19.77 -4.92
N LYS A 662 -0.48 -19.30 -4.03
CA LYS A 662 0.21 -18.01 -4.13
C LYS A 662 1.72 -18.22 -4.04
N ALA A 663 2.49 -17.62 -4.95
CA ALA A 663 3.93 -17.83 -4.98
C ALA A 663 4.61 -17.38 -3.68
N SER A 664 4.13 -16.30 -3.05
CA SER A 664 4.65 -15.80 -1.77
C SER A 664 4.61 -16.84 -0.64
N GLU A 665 3.66 -17.78 -0.68
CA GLU A 665 3.51 -18.86 0.31
C GLU A 665 4.47 -20.05 0.07
N HIS A 666 5.14 -20.08 -1.08
CA HIS A 666 5.97 -21.20 -1.55
C HIS A 666 7.42 -20.82 -1.86
N ILE A 667 7.89 -19.65 -1.42
CA ILE A 667 9.30 -19.26 -1.58
C ILE A 667 10.19 -20.08 -0.63
N PRO A 668 11.26 -20.73 -1.14
CA PRO A 668 12.19 -21.49 -0.29
C PRO A 668 12.89 -20.61 0.75
N ALA A 669 13.38 -21.25 1.82
CA ALA A 669 14.21 -20.58 2.82
C ALA A 669 15.46 -19.92 2.16
N PRO A 670 15.97 -18.78 2.67
CA PRO A 670 17.02 -17.99 2.00
C PRO A 670 18.28 -18.77 1.61
N SER A 671 18.66 -19.78 2.40
CA SER A 671 19.81 -20.66 2.12
C SER A 671 19.55 -21.72 1.06
N ALA A 672 18.30 -22.07 0.79
CA ALA A 672 17.88 -23.07 -0.19
C ALA A 672 17.48 -22.47 -1.55
N ARG A 673 17.25 -21.15 -1.63
CA ARG A 673 16.89 -20.47 -2.87
C ARG A 673 18.01 -20.53 -3.90
N LYS A 674 17.68 -20.94 -5.12
CA LYS A 674 18.60 -20.98 -6.27
C LYS A 674 18.52 -19.67 -7.04
N ILE A 675 19.37 -18.72 -6.67
CA ILE A 675 19.42 -17.39 -7.29
C ILE A 675 20.74 -17.25 -8.04
N TYR A 676 20.69 -16.84 -9.30
CA TYR A 676 21.86 -16.70 -10.16
C TYR A 676 22.02 -15.26 -10.68
N THR A 677 23.25 -14.85 -10.96
CA THR A 677 23.55 -13.55 -11.56
C THR A 677 24.83 -13.61 -12.39
N ARG A 678 25.18 -12.51 -13.08
CA ARG A 678 26.51 -12.31 -13.64
C ARG A 678 27.30 -11.31 -12.80
N SER A 679 28.49 -11.72 -12.35
CA SER A 679 29.39 -10.92 -11.53
C SER A 679 30.81 -10.98 -12.09
N GLY A 680 31.44 -9.81 -12.29
CA GLY A 680 32.75 -9.73 -12.95
C GLY A 680 32.81 -10.39 -14.34
N GLY A 681 31.69 -10.41 -15.06
CA GLY A 681 31.54 -11.04 -16.38
C GLY A 681 31.19 -12.54 -16.37
N ASN A 682 31.25 -13.21 -15.21
CA ASN A 682 30.97 -14.64 -15.09
C ASN A 682 29.59 -14.89 -14.49
N ALA A 683 28.88 -15.90 -14.97
CA ALA A 683 27.66 -16.36 -14.32
C ALA A 683 28.03 -17.10 -13.02
N VAL A 684 27.36 -16.75 -11.93
CA VAL A 684 27.60 -17.29 -10.58
C VAL A 684 26.28 -17.44 -9.82
N GLU A 685 26.27 -18.30 -8.80
CA GLU A 685 25.20 -18.30 -7.82
C GLU A 685 25.33 -17.10 -6.87
N PHE A 686 24.21 -16.45 -6.54
CA PHE A 686 24.14 -15.17 -5.84
C PHE A 686 24.39 -15.34 -4.33
N PHE A 687 25.65 -15.58 -4.00
CA PHE A 687 26.20 -15.58 -2.65
C PHE A 687 27.33 -14.54 -2.55
N TRP A 688 27.46 -13.93 -1.37
CA TRP A 688 28.45 -12.87 -1.15
C TRP A 688 29.88 -13.28 -1.56
N SER A 689 30.29 -14.50 -1.23
CA SER A 689 31.62 -15.04 -1.56
C SER A 689 31.86 -15.25 -3.05
N ASN A 690 30.81 -15.36 -3.85
CA ASN A 690 30.89 -15.61 -5.29
C ASN A 690 30.91 -14.31 -6.11
N LEU A 691 30.61 -13.16 -5.48
CA LEU A 691 30.59 -11.87 -6.14
C LEU A 691 31.99 -11.26 -6.27
N SER A 692 32.20 -10.54 -7.37
CA SER A 692 33.38 -9.72 -7.60
C SER A 692 33.47 -8.59 -6.56
N SER A 693 34.68 -8.07 -6.32
CA SER A 693 34.87 -6.96 -5.37
C SER A 693 34.09 -5.70 -5.77
N ALA A 694 33.88 -5.48 -7.07
CA ALA A 694 33.08 -4.36 -7.57
C ALA A 694 31.59 -4.53 -7.20
N ASP A 695 31.05 -5.73 -7.37
CA ASP A 695 29.64 -6.03 -7.08
C ASP A 695 29.37 -6.07 -5.57
N GLN A 696 30.31 -6.60 -4.78
CA GLN A 696 30.27 -6.50 -3.31
C GLN A 696 30.24 -5.02 -2.86
N THR A 697 31.05 -4.17 -3.49
CA THR A 697 31.05 -2.72 -3.20
C THR A 697 29.73 -2.07 -3.61
N ALA A 698 29.15 -2.49 -4.74
CA ALA A 698 27.88 -1.97 -5.23
C ALA A 698 26.70 -2.31 -4.29
N LEU A 699 26.66 -3.53 -3.76
CA LEU A 699 25.66 -4.00 -2.78
C LEU A 699 25.89 -3.43 -1.37
N GLY A 700 27.16 -3.25 -0.98
CA GLY A 700 27.57 -2.62 0.27
C GLY A 700 27.80 -3.58 1.43
N SER A 701 26.97 -4.62 1.62
CA SER A 701 27.17 -5.62 2.68
C SER A 701 26.55 -6.98 2.39
N ALA A 702 27.04 -8.02 3.07
CA ALA A 702 26.46 -9.36 3.03
C ALA A 702 25.03 -9.38 3.59
N ASP A 703 24.73 -8.59 4.63
CA ASP A 703 23.37 -8.46 5.19
C ASP A 703 22.35 -7.99 4.14
N VAL A 704 22.74 -7.09 3.23
CA VAL A 704 21.87 -6.64 2.13
C VAL A 704 21.62 -7.76 1.12
N LEU A 705 22.65 -8.54 0.80
CA LEU A 705 22.50 -9.71 -0.07
C LEU A 705 21.56 -10.75 0.56
N ASP A 706 21.76 -11.07 1.85
CA ASP A 706 20.91 -12.01 2.57
C ASP A 706 19.47 -11.53 2.64
N PHE A 707 19.26 -10.22 2.85
CA PHE A 707 17.94 -9.59 2.74
C PHE A 707 17.28 -9.85 1.38
N LEU A 708 17.98 -9.62 0.28
CA LEU A 708 17.48 -9.88 -1.09
C LEU A 708 17.16 -11.37 -1.32
N ARG A 709 17.90 -12.27 -0.68
CA ARG A 709 17.61 -13.71 -0.68
C ARG A 709 16.40 -14.09 0.19
N GLY A 710 15.90 -13.20 1.03
CA GLY A 710 14.71 -13.45 1.87
C GLY A 710 14.98 -13.46 3.37
N GLU A 711 16.21 -13.22 3.83
CA GLU A 711 16.55 -13.21 5.26
C GLU A 711 15.92 -11.99 5.95
N ARG A 712 15.24 -12.21 7.08
CA ARG A 712 14.42 -11.19 7.75
C ARG A 712 15.02 -10.71 9.06
N SER A 713 16.01 -11.39 9.62
CA SER A 713 16.59 -11.07 10.94
C SER A 713 17.19 -9.67 11.05
N LYS A 714 17.53 -9.02 9.93
CA LYS A 714 18.06 -7.66 9.86
C LYS A 714 17.01 -6.59 9.51
N GLU A 715 15.74 -6.94 9.39
CA GLU A 715 14.64 -5.99 9.21
C GLU A 715 14.37 -5.19 10.50
N LEU A 716 13.93 -3.94 10.39
CA LEU A 716 13.64 -3.05 11.53
C LEU A 716 12.66 -3.67 12.54
N GLN A 717 11.65 -4.41 12.07
CA GLN A 717 10.67 -5.11 12.90
C GLN A 717 11.33 -6.14 13.83
N ASN A 718 12.46 -6.71 13.39
CA ASN A 718 13.27 -7.69 14.12
C ASN A 718 14.47 -7.06 14.85
N GLY A 719 14.53 -5.72 14.94
CA GLY A 719 15.60 -5.00 15.62
C GLY A 719 16.86 -4.77 14.78
N GLY A 720 16.80 -4.99 13.47
CA GLY A 720 17.87 -4.66 12.53
C GLY A 720 17.78 -3.25 11.96
N THR A 721 18.45 -3.00 10.83
CA THR A 721 18.57 -1.68 10.19
C THR A 721 17.96 -1.62 8.78
N LEU A 722 17.53 -2.76 8.23
CA LEU A 722 16.99 -2.86 6.88
C LEU A 722 15.47 -2.64 6.87
N ARG A 723 14.94 -2.25 5.72
CA ARG A 723 13.51 -2.02 5.49
C ARG A 723 12.66 -3.22 5.92
N ASN A 724 11.48 -2.96 6.48
CA ASN A 724 10.48 -4.00 6.70
C ASN A 724 9.82 -4.39 5.37
N ARG A 725 9.69 -5.70 5.14
CA ARG A 725 8.83 -6.26 4.07
C ARG A 725 7.48 -6.70 4.63
N ALA A 726 6.54 -7.04 3.76
CA ALA A 726 5.27 -7.63 4.18
C ALA A 726 5.49 -8.88 5.06
N MET A 727 4.60 -9.11 6.04
CA MET A 727 4.84 -10.09 7.09
C MET A 727 5.01 -11.52 6.56
N ASN A 728 4.33 -11.89 5.47
CA ASN A 728 4.41 -13.21 4.83
C ASN A 728 4.75 -13.13 3.34
N ASN A 729 5.44 -12.07 2.92
CA ASN A 729 5.76 -11.89 1.51
C ASN A 729 7.13 -11.22 1.32
N ILE A 730 8.03 -11.94 0.65
CA ILE A 730 9.38 -11.48 0.30
C ILE A 730 9.55 -11.17 -1.18
N LEU A 731 8.52 -11.42 -2.00
CA LEU A 731 8.52 -11.09 -3.41
C LEU A 731 8.34 -9.58 -3.60
N GLY A 732 9.12 -9.05 -4.54
CA GLY A 732 8.95 -7.69 -5.03
C GLY A 732 7.63 -7.53 -5.76
N ASP A 733 7.20 -6.27 -5.92
CA ASP A 733 6.04 -5.97 -6.75
C ASP A 733 6.22 -6.44 -8.20
N ILE A 734 5.12 -6.95 -8.79
CA ILE A 734 5.07 -7.34 -10.20
C ILE A 734 4.07 -6.43 -10.91
N VAL A 735 4.59 -5.41 -11.58
CA VAL A 735 3.76 -4.37 -12.17
C VAL A 735 3.37 -4.71 -13.60
N HIS A 736 4.33 -4.79 -14.53
CA HIS A 736 4.04 -4.98 -15.96
C HIS A 736 4.52 -6.32 -16.54
N SER A 737 5.44 -7.01 -15.85
CA SER A 737 5.95 -8.28 -16.34
C SER A 737 4.81 -9.30 -16.42
N SER A 738 4.44 -9.68 -17.63
CA SER A 738 3.36 -10.62 -17.86
C SER A 738 3.85 -12.05 -17.63
N PRO A 739 3.19 -12.85 -16.78
CA PRO A 739 3.57 -14.25 -16.61
C PRO A 739 3.57 -15.00 -17.95
N PHE A 740 4.57 -15.86 -18.16
CA PHE A 740 4.69 -16.67 -19.35
C PHE A 740 4.74 -18.15 -18.97
N TYR A 741 3.72 -18.91 -19.38
CA TYR A 741 3.65 -20.35 -19.14
C TYR A 741 4.37 -21.14 -20.25
N VAL A 742 5.18 -22.11 -19.84
CA VAL A 742 5.87 -23.07 -20.71
C VAL A 742 5.36 -24.47 -20.41
N LYS A 743 4.59 -25.02 -21.36
CA LYS A 743 4.03 -26.37 -21.26
C LYS A 743 5.08 -27.47 -21.21
N ASP A 744 6.19 -27.31 -21.92
CA ASP A 744 7.26 -28.33 -22.03
C ASP A 744 7.87 -28.69 -20.66
N THR A 745 7.81 -27.77 -19.69
CA THR A 745 8.43 -27.90 -18.36
C THR A 745 7.45 -27.65 -17.21
N ASP A 746 6.18 -27.41 -17.52
CA ASP A 746 5.15 -26.97 -16.56
C ASP A 746 5.61 -25.82 -15.64
N THR A 747 6.15 -24.76 -16.26
CA THR A 747 6.78 -23.64 -15.54
C THR A 747 6.16 -22.31 -15.94
N VAL A 748 5.94 -21.43 -14.98
CA VAL A 748 5.55 -20.02 -15.20
C VAL A 748 6.73 -19.12 -14.87
N TYR A 749 7.10 -18.25 -15.82
CA TYR A 749 8.15 -17.25 -15.63
C TYR A 749 7.55 -15.87 -15.46
N VAL A 750 8.09 -15.08 -14.53
CA VAL A 750 7.65 -13.70 -14.31
C VAL A 750 8.80 -12.84 -13.77
N GLY A 751 8.93 -11.61 -14.26
CA GLY A 751 9.87 -10.62 -13.73
C GLY A 751 9.28 -9.87 -12.54
N ALA A 752 10.09 -9.55 -11.54
CA ALA A 752 9.68 -8.82 -10.35
C ALA A 752 10.65 -7.67 -10.01
N ASN A 753 10.12 -6.68 -9.29
CA ASN A 753 10.86 -5.48 -8.88
C ASN A 753 11.68 -5.68 -7.59
N ASP A 754 11.87 -6.91 -7.14
CA ASP A 754 12.93 -7.27 -6.18
C ASP A 754 14.28 -7.52 -6.85
N GLY A 755 14.36 -7.35 -8.18
CA GLY A 755 15.58 -7.52 -8.95
C GLY A 755 15.61 -8.74 -9.86
N MET A 756 14.60 -9.61 -9.77
CA MET A 756 14.69 -10.98 -10.23
C MET A 756 13.68 -11.31 -11.34
N LEU A 757 14.10 -12.14 -12.29
CA LEU A 757 13.20 -13.02 -13.03
C LEU A 757 13.03 -14.30 -12.20
N HIS A 758 11.79 -14.69 -11.91
CA HIS A 758 11.45 -15.91 -11.19
C HIS A 758 10.90 -16.98 -12.12
N ALA A 759 11.17 -18.24 -11.79
CA ALA A 759 10.57 -19.41 -12.41
C ALA A 759 9.82 -20.22 -11.35
N PHE A 760 8.51 -20.40 -11.51
CA PHE A 760 7.65 -21.14 -10.60
C PHE A 760 7.10 -22.41 -11.27
N ASN A 761 6.97 -23.49 -10.51
CA ASN A 761 6.18 -24.63 -10.95
C ASN A 761 4.71 -24.19 -11.10
N ALA A 762 4.11 -24.43 -12.26
CA ALA A 762 2.77 -23.95 -12.57
C ALA A 762 1.67 -24.59 -11.71
N SER A 763 1.90 -25.83 -11.28
CA SER A 763 0.93 -26.63 -10.53
C SER A 763 1.02 -26.38 -9.02
N SER A 764 2.22 -26.22 -8.47
CA SER A 764 2.45 -26.09 -7.01
C SER A 764 2.81 -24.68 -6.52
N GLY A 765 3.23 -23.78 -7.40
CA GLY A 765 3.72 -22.45 -7.02
C GLY A 765 5.14 -22.44 -6.45
N GLU A 766 5.84 -23.58 -6.36
CA GLU A 766 7.21 -23.65 -5.85
C GLU A 766 8.20 -22.89 -6.75
N GLU A 767 9.04 -22.04 -6.16
CA GLU A 767 10.12 -21.35 -6.87
C GLU A 767 11.23 -22.34 -7.26
N LEU A 768 11.46 -22.51 -8.55
CA LEU A 768 12.46 -23.41 -9.11
C LEU A 768 13.84 -22.76 -9.17
N PHE A 769 13.90 -21.51 -9.64
CA PHE A 769 15.09 -20.65 -9.62
C PHE A 769 14.70 -19.17 -9.82
N ALA A 770 15.66 -18.28 -9.56
CA ALA A 770 15.57 -16.87 -9.94
C ALA A 770 16.87 -16.35 -10.58
N TYR A 771 16.78 -15.33 -11.43
CA TYR A 771 17.91 -14.69 -12.11
C TYR A 771 17.93 -13.18 -11.91
N ILE A 772 19.07 -12.63 -11.51
CA ILE A 772 19.31 -11.19 -11.36
C ILE A 772 20.21 -10.71 -12.51
N PRO A 773 19.70 -9.86 -13.42
CA PRO A 773 20.50 -9.22 -14.46
C PRO A 773 21.63 -8.35 -13.90
N SER A 774 22.83 -8.41 -14.50
CA SER A 774 24.02 -7.72 -13.97
C SER A 774 23.87 -6.19 -13.91
N ALA A 775 23.13 -5.60 -14.85
CA ALA A 775 22.86 -4.17 -14.90
C ALA A 775 22.09 -3.64 -13.67
N LEU A 776 21.46 -4.53 -12.89
CA LEU A 776 20.62 -4.16 -11.76
C LEU A 776 21.33 -4.24 -10.40
N ILE A 777 22.50 -4.88 -10.32
CA ILE A 777 23.23 -5.13 -9.06
C ILE A 777 23.43 -3.83 -8.26
N SER A 778 23.80 -2.73 -8.91
CA SER A 778 24.03 -1.45 -8.25
C SER A 778 22.78 -0.80 -7.65
N LYS A 779 21.58 -1.19 -8.13
CA LYS A 779 20.29 -0.69 -7.66
C LYS A 779 19.72 -1.53 -6.52
N LEU A 780 20.08 -2.82 -6.42
CA LEU A 780 19.47 -3.76 -5.45
C LEU A 780 19.55 -3.30 -3.99
N LYS A 781 20.63 -2.61 -3.60
CA LYS A 781 20.76 -2.08 -2.23
C LYS A 781 19.63 -1.14 -1.82
N ASN A 782 18.98 -0.47 -2.79
CA ASN A 782 17.89 0.47 -2.53
C ASN A 782 16.70 -0.24 -1.88
N LEU A 783 16.41 -1.49 -2.27
CA LEU A 783 15.29 -2.30 -1.76
C LEU A 783 15.37 -2.53 -0.24
N SER A 784 16.58 -2.50 0.32
CA SER A 784 16.85 -2.71 1.74
C SER A 784 16.78 -1.42 2.59
N GLN A 785 16.62 -0.24 1.96
CA GLN A 785 16.66 1.03 2.67
C GLN A 785 15.30 1.33 3.36
N PRO A 786 15.28 1.71 4.66
CA PRO A 786 14.03 2.09 5.34
C PRO A 786 13.25 3.21 4.66
N THR A 787 13.93 4.08 3.91
CA THR A 787 13.34 5.19 3.14
C THR A 787 13.16 4.85 1.66
N TYR A 788 13.07 3.57 1.30
CA TYR A 788 12.94 3.12 -0.09
C TYR A 788 11.77 3.82 -0.78
N THR A 789 12.07 4.39 -1.93
CA THR A 789 11.11 4.83 -2.94
C THR A 789 11.16 3.85 -4.08
N HIS A 790 10.01 3.56 -4.70
CA HIS A 790 9.91 2.57 -5.76
C HIS A 790 10.92 2.80 -6.90
N ASP A 791 11.53 1.70 -7.32
CA ASP A 791 12.44 1.56 -8.45
C ASP A 791 12.01 0.34 -9.26
N TYR A 792 11.98 0.44 -10.59
CA TYR A 792 11.78 -0.73 -11.44
C TYR A 792 13.07 -1.55 -11.59
N PHE A 793 12.92 -2.87 -11.73
CA PHE A 793 14.02 -3.80 -11.95
C PHE A 793 13.76 -4.72 -13.16
N VAL A 794 13.16 -5.90 -12.97
CA VAL A 794 12.80 -6.80 -14.08
C VAL A 794 11.31 -6.63 -14.33
N ASP A 795 10.96 -5.56 -15.07
CA ASP A 795 9.56 -5.15 -15.32
C ASP A 795 9.08 -5.51 -16.74
N GLY A 796 9.96 -6.09 -17.57
CA GLY A 796 9.71 -6.34 -18.98
C GLY A 796 8.95 -7.64 -19.26
N ASP A 797 8.56 -7.80 -20.53
CA ASP A 797 7.86 -8.99 -21.01
C ASP A 797 8.86 -10.13 -21.35
N ILE A 798 8.34 -11.34 -21.43
CA ILE A 798 9.08 -12.60 -21.55
C ILE A 798 8.60 -13.34 -22.80
N VAL A 799 9.52 -13.98 -23.50
CA VAL A 799 9.21 -14.96 -24.55
C VAL A 799 10.11 -16.18 -24.39
N VAL A 800 9.57 -17.37 -24.64
CA VAL A 800 10.32 -18.63 -24.57
C VAL A 800 10.13 -19.42 -25.86
N SER A 801 11.22 -19.98 -26.42
CA SER A 801 11.14 -20.89 -27.57
C SER A 801 10.58 -22.25 -27.17
N ASN A 802 9.97 -22.97 -28.12
CA ASN A 802 9.54 -24.34 -27.91
C ASN A 802 10.64 -25.34 -28.32
N ARG A 803 10.71 -26.51 -27.66
CA ARG A 803 11.67 -27.58 -28.00
C ARG A 803 11.58 -28.06 -29.44
N SER A 804 10.39 -28.04 -30.03
CA SER A 804 10.18 -28.40 -31.43
C SER A 804 10.82 -27.42 -32.42
N GLN A 805 11.03 -26.17 -32.02
CA GLN A 805 11.60 -25.11 -32.86
C GLN A 805 13.13 -25.08 -32.76
N THR A 806 13.66 -25.25 -31.55
CA THR A 806 15.08 -25.01 -31.25
C THR A 806 15.83 -26.29 -30.83
N ASP A 807 15.67 -27.36 -31.61
CA ASP A 807 16.40 -28.64 -31.47
C ASP A 807 16.44 -29.19 -30.03
N GLY A 808 15.26 -29.29 -29.40
CA GLY A 808 15.12 -29.84 -28.05
C GLY A 808 15.40 -28.85 -26.91
N LYS A 809 15.72 -27.59 -27.22
CA LYS A 809 15.97 -26.53 -26.22
C LYS A 809 14.77 -25.61 -26.00
N ASN A 810 14.68 -25.03 -24.81
CA ASN A 810 13.82 -23.88 -24.52
C ASN A 810 14.70 -22.68 -24.15
N TYR A 811 14.78 -21.69 -25.03
CA TYR A 811 15.48 -20.43 -24.77
C TYR A 811 14.49 -19.37 -24.31
N LEU A 812 14.71 -18.82 -23.12
CA LEU A 812 13.96 -17.70 -22.59
C LEU A 812 14.69 -16.40 -22.91
N VAL A 813 13.95 -15.40 -23.36
CA VAL A 813 14.43 -14.04 -23.53
C VAL A 813 13.49 -13.09 -22.81
N ALA A 814 14.07 -12.22 -21.97
CA ALA A 814 13.32 -11.24 -21.19
C ALA A 814 13.95 -9.86 -21.33
N THR A 815 13.10 -8.84 -21.37
CA THR A 815 13.54 -7.44 -21.35
C THR A 815 13.57 -6.90 -19.91
N LEU A 816 14.36 -5.86 -19.66
CA LEU A 816 14.34 -5.19 -18.35
C LEU A 816 13.10 -4.29 -18.15
N GLY A 817 12.29 -4.09 -19.19
CA GLY A 817 11.13 -3.20 -19.15
C GLY A 817 11.55 -1.78 -18.78
N ARG A 818 11.02 -1.26 -17.66
CA ARG A 818 11.36 0.06 -17.10
C ARG A 818 12.60 0.06 -16.19
N GLY A 819 13.09 -1.10 -15.77
CA GLY A 819 14.21 -1.14 -14.82
C GLY A 819 15.58 -0.87 -15.43
N GLY A 820 15.70 -1.01 -16.75
CA GLY A 820 16.89 -0.71 -17.54
C GLY A 820 16.65 -0.84 -19.03
N LYS A 821 17.67 -0.52 -19.85
CA LYS A 821 17.60 -0.57 -21.31
C LYS A 821 18.30 -1.81 -21.82
N GLY A 822 17.52 -2.74 -22.38
CA GLY A 822 18.04 -3.98 -22.98
C GLY A 822 17.34 -5.24 -22.48
N LEU A 823 17.99 -6.37 -22.74
CA LEU A 823 17.43 -7.71 -22.65
C LEU A 823 18.50 -8.77 -22.39
N PHE A 824 18.08 -9.95 -21.94
CA PHE A 824 18.97 -11.08 -21.65
C PHE A 824 18.34 -12.41 -22.07
N GLY A 825 19.19 -13.41 -22.27
CA GLY A 825 18.80 -14.76 -22.71
C GLY A 825 19.29 -15.86 -21.77
N LEU A 826 18.40 -16.82 -21.47
CA LEU A 826 18.64 -17.98 -20.63
C LEU A 826 18.28 -19.28 -21.36
N ASP A 827 18.96 -20.38 -21.07
CA ASP A 827 18.51 -21.74 -21.44
C ASP A 827 17.68 -22.32 -20.31
N VAL A 828 16.37 -22.37 -20.49
CA VAL A 828 15.42 -22.86 -19.48
C VAL A 828 14.92 -24.27 -19.80
N THR A 829 15.71 -25.05 -20.54
CA THR A 829 15.34 -26.43 -20.90
C THR A 829 15.10 -27.31 -19.67
N ASN A 830 15.82 -27.06 -18.56
CA ASN A 830 15.65 -27.77 -17.29
C ASN A 830 15.59 -26.79 -16.10
N PRO A 831 14.41 -26.21 -15.79
CA PRO A 831 14.27 -25.18 -14.75
C PRO A 831 14.66 -25.65 -13.36
N ASN A 832 14.32 -26.90 -12.98
CA ASN A 832 14.68 -27.44 -11.67
C ASN A 832 16.19 -27.67 -11.50
N GLY A 833 16.89 -27.95 -12.61
CA GLY A 833 18.34 -28.12 -12.67
C GLY A 833 19.10 -26.91 -13.19
N PHE A 834 18.49 -25.72 -13.19
CA PHE A 834 19.11 -24.50 -13.71
C PHE A 834 20.42 -24.18 -12.97
N SER A 835 21.42 -23.69 -13.70
CA SER A 835 22.78 -23.48 -13.20
C SER A 835 23.49 -22.33 -13.92
N PRO A 836 24.70 -21.93 -13.49
CA PRO A 836 25.41 -20.82 -14.13
C PRO A 836 25.68 -20.97 -15.64
N VAL A 837 25.79 -22.21 -16.17
CA VAL A 837 26.00 -22.42 -17.62
C VAL A 837 24.75 -22.12 -18.47
N ASP A 838 23.61 -22.00 -17.81
CA ASP A 838 22.32 -21.75 -18.44
C ASP A 838 22.05 -20.25 -18.63
N VAL A 839 22.86 -19.39 -18.01
CA VAL A 839 22.86 -17.94 -18.26
C VAL A 839 23.66 -17.65 -19.54
N LYS A 840 22.99 -17.39 -20.66
CA LYS A 840 23.65 -17.31 -21.97
C LYS A 840 24.26 -15.96 -22.25
N TRP A 841 23.45 -14.90 -22.27
CA TRP A 841 23.90 -13.59 -22.72
C TRP A 841 23.08 -12.44 -22.12
N GLU A 842 23.70 -11.26 -22.06
CA GLU A 842 23.10 -10.01 -21.61
C GLU A 842 23.49 -8.88 -22.58
N CYS A 843 22.50 -8.16 -23.10
CA CYS A 843 22.67 -7.00 -23.98
C CYS A 843 22.02 -5.78 -23.30
N PHE A 844 22.83 -4.93 -22.68
CA PHE A 844 22.38 -3.72 -21.99
C PHE A 844 23.13 -2.49 -22.51
N ASP A 845 22.53 -1.30 -22.38
CA ASP A 845 23.17 -0.03 -22.76
C ASP A 845 24.43 0.27 -21.93
N SER A 846 24.50 -0.27 -20.72
CA SER A 846 25.61 -0.18 -19.80
C SER A 846 25.87 -1.54 -19.16
N GLY A 847 26.96 -2.19 -19.57
CA GLY A 847 27.34 -3.52 -19.09
C GLY A 847 26.70 -4.65 -19.91
N GLY A 848 26.81 -5.89 -19.41
CA GLY A 848 26.39 -7.08 -20.15
C GLY A 848 27.52 -7.74 -20.96
N THR A 849 27.20 -8.88 -21.58
CA THR A 849 28.17 -9.72 -22.31
C THR A 849 28.23 -9.42 -23.80
N VAL A 850 27.18 -8.82 -24.38
CA VAL A 850 27.10 -8.49 -25.81
C VAL A 850 27.74 -7.12 -26.03
N VAL A 851 29.02 -7.11 -26.43
CA VAL A 851 29.83 -5.89 -26.60
C VAL A 851 29.18 -4.85 -27.52
N ALA A 852 28.46 -5.28 -28.55
CA ALA A 852 27.78 -4.37 -29.48
C ALA A 852 26.69 -3.51 -28.83
N CYS A 853 26.16 -3.92 -27.67
CA CYS A 853 25.13 -3.20 -26.94
C CYS A 853 25.70 -2.15 -25.98
N ASN A 854 26.95 -2.32 -25.56
CA ASN A 854 27.59 -1.46 -24.56
C ASN A 854 27.78 -0.05 -25.11
N GLY A 855 27.03 0.90 -24.57
CA GLY A 855 27.01 2.29 -25.00
C GLY A 855 26.23 2.54 -26.30
N ASP A 856 25.41 1.60 -26.77
CA ASP A 856 24.56 1.82 -27.94
C ASP A 856 23.46 2.85 -27.61
N PRO A 857 23.46 4.04 -28.25
CA PRO A 857 22.52 5.10 -27.93
C PRO A 857 21.09 4.80 -28.38
N ASP A 858 20.88 3.79 -29.24
CA ASP A 858 19.56 3.44 -29.77
C ASP A 858 18.82 2.46 -28.86
N LEU A 859 19.47 1.80 -27.89
CA LEU A 859 18.77 0.97 -26.91
C LEU A 859 17.89 1.84 -26.00
N GLY A 860 16.63 1.43 -25.83
CA GLY A 860 15.62 2.06 -24.99
C GLY A 860 15.00 1.09 -24.00
N TYR A 861 13.95 1.54 -23.33
CA TYR A 861 13.11 0.71 -22.45
C TYR A 861 12.15 -0.12 -23.30
N MET A 862 12.42 -1.42 -23.39
CA MET A 862 11.65 -2.36 -24.21
C MET A 862 10.46 -2.91 -23.41
N LEU A 863 9.28 -2.32 -23.60
CA LEU A 863 8.10 -2.59 -22.76
C LEU A 863 7.20 -3.74 -23.23
N GLY A 864 7.35 -4.23 -24.46
CA GLY A 864 6.49 -5.29 -24.99
C GLY A 864 7.27 -6.49 -25.50
N ARG A 865 6.56 -7.59 -25.73
CA ARG A 865 7.11 -8.90 -26.06
C ARG A 865 7.94 -8.92 -27.34
N SER A 866 9.14 -9.48 -27.27
CA SER A 866 9.95 -9.80 -28.45
C SER A 866 9.40 -11.02 -29.20
N VAL A 867 9.85 -11.23 -30.43
CA VAL A 867 9.45 -12.38 -31.26
C VAL A 867 10.65 -13.31 -31.46
N ILE A 868 10.47 -14.60 -31.19
CA ILE A 868 11.42 -15.63 -31.60
C ILE A 868 10.94 -16.23 -32.92
N ALA A 869 11.78 -16.20 -33.94
CA ALA A 869 11.48 -16.77 -35.26
C ALA A 869 12.75 -17.20 -35.99
N LYS A 870 12.60 -18.07 -36.98
CA LYS A 870 13.69 -18.46 -37.89
C LYS A 870 13.78 -17.44 -39.03
N MET A 871 14.99 -17.06 -39.39
CA MET A 871 15.25 -16.03 -40.38
C MET A 871 15.78 -16.64 -41.69
N ASN A 872 15.61 -15.92 -42.80
CA ASN A 872 16.09 -16.32 -44.13
C ASN A 872 17.62 -16.55 -44.23
N ASN A 873 18.43 -16.10 -43.27
CA ASN A 873 19.86 -16.41 -43.21
C ASN A 873 20.16 -17.77 -42.55
N GLY A 874 19.14 -18.50 -42.10
CA GLY A 874 19.22 -19.81 -41.45
C GLY A 874 19.25 -19.78 -39.92
N ASP A 875 19.42 -18.61 -39.31
CA ASP A 875 19.55 -18.47 -37.86
C ASP A 875 18.19 -18.31 -37.16
N TRP A 876 18.10 -18.85 -35.94
CA TRP A 876 17.00 -18.50 -35.02
C TRP A 876 17.32 -17.17 -34.34
N ALA A 877 16.39 -16.24 -34.41
CA ALA A 877 16.61 -14.88 -33.94
C ALA A 877 15.54 -14.39 -32.97
N VAL A 878 15.94 -13.42 -32.14
CA VAL A 878 15.05 -12.55 -31.36
C VAL A 878 14.89 -11.25 -32.12
N ILE A 879 13.65 -10.92 -32.47
CA ILE A 879 13.28 -9.71 -33.19
C ILE A 879 12.56 -8.80 -32.21
N VAL A 880 13.06 -7.56 -32.06
CA VAL A 880 12.53 -6.62 -31.07
C VAL A 880 12.68 -5.17 -31.54
N GLY A 881 11.69 -4.34 -31.23
CA GLY A 881 11.84 -2.89 -31.36
C GLY A 881 12.79 -2.36 -30.28
N ASN A 882 13.51 -1.28 -30.55
CA ASN A 882 14.49 -0.74 -29.62
C ASN A 882 13.90 -0.21 -28.30
N GLY A 883 12.58 -0.10 -28.22
CA GLY A 883 11.89 0.47 -27.07
C GLY A 883 12.01 2.00 -27.03
N TYR A 884 11.60 2.57 -25.91
CA TYR A 884 11.33 4.01 -25.79
C TYR A 884 12.41 4.73 -24.97
N ASN A 885 12.48 6.06 -25.10
CA ASN A 885 13.43 6.89 -24.35
C ASN A 885 14.90 6.41 -24.50
N SER A 886 15.25 5.99 -25.71
CA SER A 886 16.64 5.76 -26.13
C SER A 886 17.39 7.09 -26.17
N THR A 887 18.71 7.06 -25.99
CA THR A 887 19.53 8.28 -25.98
C THR A 887 19.49 9.01 -27.33
N SER A 888 19.37 8.28 -28.43
CA SER A 888 19.20 8.85 -29.78
C SER A 888 17.78 9.34 -30.07
N GLY A 889 16.77 8.88 -29.32
CA GLY A 889 15.36 9.17 -29.54
C GLY A 889 14.82 8.66 -30.88
N LYS A 890 15.44 7.62 -31.47
CA LYS A 890 15.06 7.02 -32.76
C LYS A 890 14.20 5.76 -32.58
N ALA A 891 13.46 5.40 -33.63
CA ALA A 891 12.84 4.07 -33.76
C ALA A 891 13.74 3.14 -34.60
N VAL A 892 14.10 1.99 -34.03
CA VAL A 892 15.05 1.04 -34.61
C VAL A 892 14.57 -0.40 -34.39
N LEU A 893 14.66 -1.24 -35.43
CA LEU A 893 14.45 -2.68 -35.33
C LEU A 893 15.78 -3.39 -35.05
N TYR A 894 15.79 -4.26 -34.04
CA TYR A 894 16.90 -5.15 -33.75
C TYR A 894 16.56 -6.60 -34.06
N ILE A 895 17.55 -7.31 -34.59
CA ILE A 895 17.52 -8.76 -34.80
C ILE A 895 18.79 -9.33 -34.15
N PHE A 896 18.60 -10.13 -33.11
CA PHE A 896 19.68 -10.78 -32.35
C PHE A 896 19.67 -12.28 -32.61
N ASP A 897 20.84 -12.90 -32.63
CA ASP A 897 20.95 -14.36 -32.58
C ASP A 897 20.40 -14.88 -31.24
N LEU A 898 19.52 -15.89 -31.29
CA LEU A 898 18.83 -16.39 -30.10
C LEU A 898 19.78 -17.03 -29.08
N ALA A 899 20.78 -17.78 -29.55
CA ALA A 899 21.64 -18.58 -28.68
C ALA A 899 22.76 -17.74 -28.04
N THR A 900 23.26 -16.72 -28.74
CA THR A 900 24.45 -15.93 -28.37
C THR A 900 24.16 -14.48 -28.04
N GLY A 901 23.01 -13.95 -28.45
CA GLY A 901 22.66 -12.54 -28.29
C GLY A 901 23.42 -11.61 -29.24
N ALA A 902 24.20 -12.14 -30.19
CA ALA A 902 24.93 -11.32 -31.15
C ALA A 902 23.95 -10.52 -32.04
N VAL A 903 24.24 -9.25 -32.28
CA VAL A 903 23.42 -8.41 -33.18
C VAL A 903 23.63 -8.87 -34.63
N ILE A 904 22.62 -9.51 -35.21
CA ILE A 904 22.61 -9.91 -36.63
C ILE A 904 22.37 -8.68 -37.50
N LYS A 905 21.36 -7.87 -37.14
CA LYS A 905 21.00 -6.67 -37.90
C LYS A 905 20.36 -5.61 -37.01
N LYS A 906 20.63 -4.37 -37.38
CA LYS A 906 19.98 -3.16 -36.88
C LYS A 906 19.43 -2.38 -38.07
N ILE A 907 18.16 -2.02 -38.05
CA ILE A 907 17.50 -1.27 -39.12
C ILE A 907 16.89 0.01 -38.53
N ASP A 908 17.52 1.15 -38.82
CA ASP A 908 17.09 2.49 -38.41
C ASP A 908 15.99 2.98 -39.37
N THR A 909 14.86 3.47 -38.83
CA THR A 909 13.77 4.05 -39.62
C THR A 909 14.06 5.48 -40.06
N GLY A 910 15.11 6.11 -39.53
CA GLY A 910 15.50 7.49 -39.82
C GLY A 910 14.63 8.54 -39.11
N VAL A 911 13.61 8.14 -38.35
CA VAL A 911 12.71 9.05 -37.62
C VAL A 911 13.16 9.19 -36.17
N ALA A 912 13.50 10.42 -35.79
CA ALA A 912 14.01 10.79 -34.47
C ALA A 912 13.07 11.77 -33.71
N GLY A 913 13.47 12.14 -32.49
CA GLY A 913 12.81 13.17 -31.68
C GLY A 913 11.78 12.59 -30.71
N ASP A 914 12.25 11.88 -29.67
CA ASP A 914 11.42 11.13 -28.72
C ASP A 914 10.53 10.10 -29.42
N ASN A 915 11.20 9.16 -30.12
CA ASN A 915 10.60 8.03 -30.78
C ASN A 915 11.14 6.70 -30.21
N GLY A 916 10.52 5.59 -30.62
CA GLY A 916 10.92 4.24 -30.25
C GLY A 916 10.01 3.24 -30.97
N LEU A 917 10.58 2.12 -31.40
CA LEU A 917 9.83 1.11 -32.15
C LEU A 917 9.09 0.16 -31.17
N ALA A 918 7.80 -0.05 -31.42
CA ALA A 918 6.94 -0.96 -30.67
C ALA A 918 7.24 -2.44 -30.97
N PRO A 919 6.64 -3.40 -30.24
CA PRO A 919 6.82 -4.83 -30.50
C PRO A 919 6.51 -5.21 -31.96
N PRO A 920 7.40 -5.97 -32.62
CA PRO A 920 7.25 -6.31 -34.03
C PRO A 920 6.29 -7.48 -34.25
N ALA A 921 5.70 -7.54 -35.44
CA ALA A 921 4.95 -8.66 -35.98
C ALA A 921 5.71 -9.25 -37.18
N VAL A 922 5.73 -10.57 -37.32
CA VAL A 922 6.49 -11.27 -38.37
C VAL A 922 5.56 -12.02 -39.31
N VAL A 923 5.95 -12.10 -40.59
CA VAL A 923 5.23 -12.79 -41.66
C VAL A 923 6.22 -13.56 -42.51
N ASP A 924 5.86 -14.80 -42.81
CA ASP A 924 6.42 -15.64 -43.86
C ASP A 924 5.43 -15.55 -45.06
N GLU A 925 5.93 -15.11 -46.20
CA GLU A 925 5.15 -14.88 -47.42
C GLU A 925 5.09 -16.12 -48.33
N ASP A 926 6.09 -17.00 -48.29
CA ASP A 926 6.22 -18.15 -49.20
C ASP A 926 5.96 -19.52 -48.54
N ASN A 927 5.68 -19.53 -47.24
CA ASN A 927 5.41 -20.68 -46.37
C ASN A 927 6.58 -21.65 -46.20
N ASP A 928 7.83 -21.17 -46.27
CA ASP A 928 9.02 -21.99 -46.05
C ASP A 928 9.42 -22.16 -44.57
N GLY A 929 8.79 -21.41 -43.66
CA GLY A 929 9.09 -21.42 -42.22
C GLY A 929 9.93 -20.24 -41.74
N ASP A 930 10.47 -19.43 -42.64
CA ASP A 930 11.39 -18.34 -42.36
C ASP A 930 10.71 -16.97 -42.53
N VAL A 931 11.17 -15.97 -41.78
CA VAL A 931 10.53 -14.64 -41.80
C VAL A 931 10.99 -13.84 -43.01
N ASP A 932 10.03 -13.33 -43.77
CA ASP A 932 10.24 -12.47 -44.95
C ASP A 932 9.93 -11.00 -44.68
N VAL A 933 8.91 -10.74 -43.87
CA VAL A 933 8.40 -9.39 -43.63
C VAL A 933 8.16 -9.17 -42.15
N ILE A 934 8.53 -7.98 -41.68
CA ILE A 934 8.32 -7.53 -40.30
C ILE A 934 7.52 -6.23 -40.31
N TYR A 935 6.50 -6.11 -39.47
CA TYR A 935 5.77 -4.87 -39.24
C TYR A 935 5.92 -4.39 -37.80
N ALA A 936 6.00 -3.08 -37.60
CA ALA A 936 6.01 -2.50 -36.25
C ALA A 936 5.48 -1.06 -36.26
N GLY A 937 4.82 -0.66 -35.18
CA GLY A 937 4.42 0.73 -34.93
C GLY A 937 5.53 1.55 -34.25
N ASP A 938 5.37 2.87 -34.20
CA ASP A 938 6.22 3.74 -33.38
C ASP A 938 5.43 4.87 -32.67
N LEU A 939 6.12 5.62 -31.80
CA LEU A 939 5.50 6.72 -31.03
C LEU A 939 5.09 7.93 -31.89
N LYS A 940 5.50 7.98 -33.15
CA LYS A 940 5.08 9.01 -34.12
C LYS A 940 3.95 8.51 -35.02
N GLY A 941 3.32 7.39 -34.67
CA GLY A 941 2.19 6.82 -35.40
C GLY A 941 2.55 6.17 -36.72
N ASN A 942 3.84 5.98 -37.00
CA ASN A 942 4.26 5.29 -38.22
C ASN A 942 4.05 3.79 -38.08
N VAL A 943 3.49 3.18 -39.11
CA VAL A 943 3.53 1.73 -39.33
C VAL A 943 4.66 1.45 -40.30
N TRP A 944 5.67 0.72 -39.84
CA TRP A 944 6.83 0.33 -40.64
C TRP A 944 6.63 -1.08 -41.22
N LYS A 945 7.15 -1.29 -42.43
CA LYS A 945 7.30 -2.60 -43.07
C LYS A 945 8.78 -2.78 -43.38
N PHE A 946 9.37 -3.89 -42.93
CA PHE A 946 10.75 -4.25 -43.20
C PHE A 946 10.78 -5.51 -44.08
N ASP A 947 11.64 -5.49 -45.09
CA ASP A 947 11.91 -6.62 -45.98
C ASP A 947 13.17 -7.34 -45.49
N VAL A 948 13.00 -8.60 -45.12
CA VAL A 948 14.03 -9.52 -44.62
C VAL A 948 14.04 -10.85 -45.39
N SER A 949 13.40 -10.89 -46.56
CA SER A 949 13.25 -12.08 -47.42
C SER A 949 14.57 -12.59 -48.05
N SER A 950 15.61 -11.76 -48.07
CA SER A 950 16.90 -12.17 -48.64
C SER A 950 17.71 -13.02 -47.66
N THR A 951 18.36 -14.07 -48.15
CA THR A 951 19.37 -14.82 -47.38
C THR A 951 20.61 -13.97 -47.02
N ASN A 952 20.84 -12.85 -47.72
CA ASN A 952 21.92 -11.91 -47.42
C ASN A 952 21.42 -10.79 -46.50
N THR A 953 21.84 -10.82 -45.23
CA THR A 953 21.46 -9.86 -44.19
C THR A 953 21.80 -8.39 -44.54
N ASN A 954 22.71 -8.13 -45.49
CA ASN A 954 22.98 -6.76 -45.96
C ASN A 954 21.84 -6.16 -46.78
N GLN A 955 20.98 -7.00 -47.35
CA GLN A 955 19.81 -6.56 -48.13
C GLN A 955 18.58 -6.29 -47.26
N TRP A 956 18.60 -6.70 -45.99
CA TRP A 956 17.54 -6.42 -45.02
C TRP A 956 17.43 -4.91 -44.74
N LYS A 957 16.24 -4.34 -44.94
CA LYS A 957 15.99 -2.90 -44.89
C LYS A 957 14.50 -2.57 -44.74
N SER A 958 14.17 -1.28 -44.61
CA SER A 958 12.79 -0.80 -44.78
C SER A 958 12.28 -1.14 -46.18
N ALA A 959 11.08 -1.70 -46.29
CA ALA A 959 10.47 -2.11 -47.56
C ALA A 959 10.19 -0.92 -48.47
N PHE A 960 9.90 0.26 -47.89
CA PHE A 960 9.68 1.49 -48.62
C PHE A 960 10.80 2.49 -48.38
N MET A 961 11.30 3.08 -49.47
CA MET A 961 12.42 4.01 -49.49
C MET A 961 12.13 5.16 -50.46
N SER A 962 12.50 6.38 -50.07
CA SER A 962 12.61 7.55 -50.96
C SER A 962 14.10 7.91 -51.06
N GLY A 963 14.75 7.47 -52.13
CA GLY A 963 16.22 7.48 -52.19
C GLY A 963 16.82 6.58 -51.10
N ALA A 964 17.60 7.17 -50.20
CA ALA A 964 18.20 6.49 -49.05
C ALA A 964 17.36 6.60 -47.75
N THR A 965 16.22 7.30 -47.79
CA THR A 965 15.39 7.58 -46.61
C THR A 965 14.26 6.55 -46.49
N PRO A 966 14.17 5.79 -45.39
CA PRO A 966 13.03 4.91 -45.12
C PRO A 966 11.71 5.67 -45.11
N GLN A 967 10.65 5.05 -45.60
CA GLN A 967 9.29 5.60 -45.58
C GLN A 967 8.33 4.64 -44.86
N PRO A 968 7.36 5.16 -44.09
CA PRO A 968 6.37 4.31 -43.43
C PRO A 968 5.38 3.75 -44.44
N PHE A 969 4.80 2.58 -44.11
CA PHE A 969 3.67 2.00 -44.84
C PHE A 969 2.38 2.82 -44.63
N PHE A 970 2.18 3.35 -43.43
CA PHE A 970 1.07 4.21 -43.05
C PHE A 970 1.47 5.13 -41.89
N VAL A 971 0.80 6.27 -41.75
CA VAL A 971 0.96 7.15 -40.58
C VAL A 971 -0.41 7.37 -39.94
N ALA A 972 -0.59 6.86 -38.72
CA ALA A 972 -1.77 7.04 -37.92
C ALA A 972 -1.81 8.46 -37.37
N MET A 973 -2.86 9.20 -37.75
CA MET A 973 -3.11 10.56 -37.29
C MET A 973 -4.56 10.67 -36.87
N ASP A 974 -4.88 11.53 -35.90
CA ASP A 974 -6.25 11.89 -35.56
C ASP A 974 -6.90 12.76 -36.67
N SER A 975 -8.19 13.10 -36.51
CA SER A 975 -8.90 13.94 -37.48
C SER A 975 -8.35 15.37 -37.58
N ALA A 976 -7.56 15.83 -36.62
CA ALA A 976 -6.90 17.13 -36.62
C ALA A 976 -5.48 17.08 -37.25
N GLY A 977 -5.03 15.90 -37.68
CA GLY A 977 -3.71 15.70 -38.30
C GLY A 977 -2.57 15.55 -37.28
N ASN A 978 -2.88 15.32 -36.00
CA ASN A 978 -1.84 15.03 -35.02
C ASN A 978 -1.51 13.53 -35.06
N PRO A 979 -0.22 13.15 -35.03
CA PRO A 979 0.17 11.74 -34.93
C PRO A 979 -0.42 11.06 -33.69
N GLN A 980 -0.79 9.80 -33.85
CA GLN A 980 -1.30 8.94 -32.77
C GLN A 980 -0.25 7.86 -32.47
N PRO A 981 0.33 7.79 -31.25
CA PRO A 981 1.38 6.82 -30.95
C PRO A 981 0.87 5.38 -31.10
N ILE A 982 1.74 4.44 -31.47
CA ILE A 982 1.41 3.01 -31.55
C ILE A 982 2.35 2.27 -30.60
N THR A 983 1.82 1.72 -29.50
CA THR A 983 2.58 0.91 -28.55
C THR A 983 2.19 -0.57 -28.54
N ALA A 984 0.98 -0.89 -29.02
CA ALA A 984 0.50 -2.25 -29.16
C ALA A 984 1.26 -2.99 -30.29
N GLN A 985 1.43 -4.30 -30.14
CA GLN A 985 1.88 -5.15 -31.23
C GLN A 985 0.85 -5.13 -32.37
N ILE A 986 1.31 -5.07 -33.62
CA ILE A 986 0.44 -5.21 -34.79
C ILE A 986 0.06 -6.67 -34.97
N THR A 987 -1.22 -6.95 -35.19
CA THR A 987 -1.70 -8.29 -35.51
C THR A 987 -1.90 -8.42 -37.01
N VAL A 988 -1.33 -9.46 -37.62
CA VAL A 988 -1.40 -9.70 -39.07
C VAL A 988 -2.26 -10.92 -39.36
N ALA A 989 -3.15 -10.81 -40.34
CA ALA A 989 -4.00 -11.91 -40.80
C ALA A 989 -4.25 -11.85 -42.31
N VAL A 990 -4.65 -12.97 -42.89
CA VAL A 990 -5.15 -13.03 -44.28
C VAL A 990 -6.67 -13.16 -44.26
N ASN A 991 -7.38 -12.42 -45.11
CA ASN A 991 -8.83 -12.50 -45.21
C ASN A 991 -9.27 -13.84 -45.83
N PRO A 992 -9.90 -14.75 -45.06
CA PRO A 992 -10.27 -16.06 -45.54
C PRO A 992 -11.69 -16.09 -46.16
N VAL A 993 -12.40 -14.95 -46.22
CA VAL A 993 -13.82 -14.89 -46.62
C VAL A 993 -13.94 -14.84 -48.15
N PRO A 994 -14.38 -15.93 -48.84
CA PRO A 994 -14.32 -16.02 -50.29
C PRO A 994 -15.16 -15.00 -51.06
N ASP A 995 -16.27 -14.56 -50.45
CA ASP A 995 -17.21 -13.59 -51.05
C ASP A 995 -16.87 -12.13 -50.69
N ASP A 996 -15.82 -11.88 -49.91
CA ASP A 996 -15.37 -10.53 -49.57
C ASP A 996 -14.52 -9.94 -50.72
N PRO A 997 -14.70 -8.66 -51.10
CA PRO A 997 -13.92 -8.02 -52.17
C PRO A 997 -12.40 -7.99 -51.93
N ASN A 998 -11.97 -8.22 -50.69
CA ASN A 998 -10.58 -8.29 -50.27
C ASN A 998 -10.17 -9.72 -49.85
N TYR A 999 -10.84 -10.75 -50.37
CA TYR A 999 -10.45 -12.16 -50.18
C TYR A 999 -8.95 -12.39 -50.48
N ASN A 1000 -8.28 -13.19 -49.65
CA ASN A 1000 -6.85 -13.48 -49.70
C ASN A 1000 -5.92 -12.27 -49.57
N LYS A 1001 -6.42 -11.08 -49.22
CA LYS A 1001 -5.56 -9.93 -48.90
C LYS A 1001 -5.10 -9.95 -47.45
N ARG A 1002 -3.90 -9.43 -47.21
CA ARG A 1002 -3.29 -9.31 -45.88
C ARG A 1002 -3.79 -8.06 -45.17
N TYR A 1003 -4.23 -8.23 -43.94
CA TYR A 1003 -4.66 -7.17 -43.04
C TYR A 1003 -3.67 -6.97 -41.88
N LEU A 1004 -3.52 -5.72 -41.45
CA LEU A 1004 -2.80 -5.31 -40.24
C LEU A 1004 -3.77 -4.64 -39.27
N PHE A 1005 -3.91 -5.21 -38.08
CA PHE A 1005 -4.79 -4.72 -37.02
C PHE A 1005 -3.97 -4.14 -35.89
N PHE A 1006 -4.28 -2.91 -35.48
CA PHE A 1006 -3.63 -2.27 -34.33
C PHE A 1006 -4.48 -1.11 -33.82
N GLY A 1007 -4.39 -0.87 -32.52
CA GLY A 1007 -4.92 0.34 -31.92
C GLY A 1007 -3.83 1.36 -31.62
N THR A 1008 -4.22 2.62 -31.47
CA THR A 1008 -3.33 3.72 -31.12
C THR A 1008 -3.48 4.14 -29.66
N GLY A 1009 -2.43 4.76 -29.14
CA GLY A 1009 -2.28 5.28 -27.80
C GLY A 1009 -0.97 4.86 -27.15
N SER A 1010 -0.68 5.46 -26.01
CA SER A 1010 0.38 5.04 -25.09
C SER A 1010 -0.10 5.17 -23.66
N TYR A 1011 0.49 4.37 -22.77
CA TYR A 1011 0.18 4.42 -21.34
C TYR A 1011 1.38 3.99 -20.46
N PHE A 1012 2.50 4.66 -20.66
CA PHE A 1012 3.75 4.41 -19.92
C PHE A 1012 4.49 5.70 -19.52
N ARG A 1013 4.06 6.87 -20.03
CA ARG A 1013 4.66 8.18 -19.79
C ARG A 1013 3.91 8.91 -18.69
N SER A 1014 4.58 9.82 -17.99
CA SER A 1014 3.98 10.59 -16.89
C SER A 1014 2.78 11.46 -17.33
N GLY A 1015 2.75 11.89 -18.60
CA GLY A 1015 1.65 12.68 -19.17
C GLY A 1015 0.46 11.86 -19.69
N ASP A 1016 0.62 10.55 -19.87
CA ASP A 1016 -0.41 9.71 -20.51
C ASP A 1016 -1.76 9.69 -19.78
N PRO A 1017 -1.82 9.67 -18.42
CA PRO A 1017 -3.10 9.70 -17.70
C PRO A 1017 -3.94 10.95 -17.92
N GLY A 1018 -3.31 12.08 -18.24
CA GLY A 1018 -3.99 13.35 -18.52
C GLY A 1018 -4.23 13.62 -20.01
N ASP A 1019 -3.71 12.78 -20.89
CA ASP A 1019 -3.85 12.93 -22.34
C ASP A 1019 -5.26 12.51 -22.77
N THR A 1020 -5.99 13.41 -23.43
CA THR A 1020 -7.36 13.18 -23.92
C THR A 1020 -7.44 13.12 -25.44
N GLN A 1021 -6.30 13.02 -26.15
CA GLN A 1021 -6.28 12.84 -27.61
C GLN A 1021 -7.18 11.67 -28.02
N VAL A 1022 -8.02 11.89 -29.03
CA VAL A 1022 -8.84 10.83 -29.62
C VAL A 1022 -7.91 9.81 -30.28
N GLN A 1023 -7.94 8.58 -29.79
CA GLN A 1023 -7.23 7.44 -30.39
C GLN A 1023 -8.16 6.65 -31.31
N SER A 1024 -7.58 5.70 -32.06
CA SER A 1024 -8.30 4.96 -33.08
C SER A 1024 -7.86 3.50 -33.14
N TRP A 1025 -8.77 2.64 -33.61
CA TRP A 1025 -8.51 1.25 -33.94
C TRP A 1025 -8.51 1.07 -35.46
N TYR A 1026 -7.46 0.47 -36.03
CA TYR A 1026 -7.26 0.37 -37.47
C TYR A 1026 -7.23 -1.09 -37.93
N GLY A 1027 -7.72 -1.31 -39.15
CA GLY A 1027 -7.44 -2.50 -39.96
C GLY A 1027 -6.98 -2.06 -41.36
N LEU A 1028 -5.70 -2.25 -41.69
CA LEU A 1028 -5.10 -1.81 -42.96
C LEU A 1028 -4.87 -2.98 -43.90
N ILE A 1029 -5.03 -2.79 -45.20
CA ILE A 1029 -4.76 -3.83 -46.21
C ILE A 1029 -3.39 -3.58 -46.85
N ASP A 1030 -2.49 -4.56 -46.77
CA ASP A 1030 -1.20 -4.49 -47.47
C ASP A 1030 -1.35 -4.95 -48.92
N GLU A 1031 -1.37 -3.99 -49.84
CA GLU A 1031 -1.35 -4.19 -51.29
C GLU A 1031 0.04 -3.95 -51.90
N GLY A 1032 1.10 -3.96 -51.09
CA GLY A 1032 2.48 -3.70 -51.50
C GLY A 1032 2.80 -2.23 -51.78
N THR A 1033 1.90 -1.30 -51.45
CA THR A 1033 2.09 0.15 -51.62
C THR A 1033 1.67 0.92 -50.36
N PRO A 1034 2.35 2.03 -50.01
CA PRO A 1034 1.97 2.84 -48.86
C PRO A 1034 0.54 3.38 -48.96
N ILE A 1035 -0.13 3.49 -47.81
CA ILE A 1035 -1.48 4.08 -47.69
C ILE A 1035 -1.32 5.58 -47.40
N THR A 1036 -2.04 6.42 -48.15
CA THR A 1036 -1.81 7.88 -48.10
C THR A 1036 -2.46 8.56 -46.88
N GLY A 1037 -3.50 7.96 -46.32
CA GLY A 1037 -4.17 8.46 -45.13
C GLY A 1037 -5.59 7.91 -44.96
N ARG A 1038 -6.34 8.48 -44.02
CA ARG A 1038 -7.71 8.02 -43.65
C ARG A 1038 -8.72 8.05 -44.80
N SER A 1039 -8.52 8.84 -45.85
CA SER A 1039 -9.40 8.89 -47.02
C SER A 1039 -9.45 7.56 -47.78
N ASP A 1040 -8.37 6.79 -47.73
CA ASP A 1040 -8.27 5.47 -48.35
C ASP A 1040 -8.97 4.37 -47.52
N LEU A 1041 -9.39 4.71 -46.29
CA LEU A 1041 -9.99 3.78 -45.33
C LEU A 1041 -11.50 4.01 -45.22
N LYS A 1042 -12.19 3.03 -44.64
CA LYS A 1042 -13.59 3.10 -44.26
C LYS A 1042 -13.74 3.48 -42.79
N GLN A 1043 -14.38 4.61 -42.49
CA GLN A 1043 -14.69 4.98 -41.11
C GLN A 1043 -15.84 4.13 -40.55
N ARG A 1044 -15.69 3.74 -39.29
CA ARG A 1044 -16.67 3.06 -38.43
C ARG A 1044 -16.80 3.84 -37.11
N SER A 1045 -17.85 3.56 -36.34
CA SER A 1045 -18.14 4.30 -35.10
C SER A 1045 -18.70 3.38 -34.01
N ILE A 1046 -18.52 3.79 -32.76
CA ILE A 1046 -19.33 3.30 -31.63
C ILE A 1046 -20.73 3.92 -31.81
N GLU A 1047 -21.75 3.08 -31.88
CA GLU A 1047 -23.12 3.49 -32.22
C GLU A 1047 -23.96 3.82 -30.98
N SER A 1048 -23.82 3.05 -29.90
CA SER A 1048 -24.55 3.27 -28.64
C SER A 1048 -23.78 2.68 -27.46
N GLU A 1049 -23.87 3.33 -26.30
CA GLU A 1049 -23.42 2.81 -25.01
C GLU A 1049 -24.62 2.75 -24.04
N GLY A 1050 -24.60 1.82 -23.09
CA GLY A 1050 -25.68 1.62 -22.13
C GLY A 1050 -25.29 0.62 -21.03
N THR A 1051 -26.29 0.01 -20.41
CA THR A 1051 -26.10 -1.04 -19.39
C THR A 1051 -26.91 -2.27 -19.76
N PHE A 1052 -26.32 -3.45 -19.60
CA PHE A 1052 -26.98 -4.75 -19.69
C PHE A 1052 -26.52 -5.61 -18.52
N ASP A 1053 -27.46 -6.25 -17.81
CA ASP A 1053 -27.20 -7.04 -16.60
C ASP A 1053 -26.24 -6.36 -15.59
N GLY A 1054 -26.45 -5.05 -15.38
CA GLY A 1054 -25.63 -4.23 -14.49
C GLY A 1054 -24.23 -3.87 -15.01
N LYS A 1055 -23.83 -4.33 -16.20
CA LYS A 1055 -22.52 -4.05 -16.82
C LYS A 1055 -22.61 -2.93 -17.87
N PRO A 1056 -21.64 -1.99 -17.92
CA PRO A 1056 -21.51 -1.06 -19.04
C PRO A 1056 -21.23 -1.82 -20.34
N VAL A 1057 -21.97 -1.50 -21.39
CA VAL A 1057 -21.89 -2.18 -22.70
C VAL A 1057 -21.97 -1.20 -23.85
N ARG A 1058 -21.50 -1.62 -25.03
CA ARG A 1058 -21.58 -0.82 -26.26
C ARG A 1058 -21.79 -1.63 -27.53
N THR A 1059 -22.26 -0.93 -28.55
CA THR A 1059 -22.47 -1.46 -29.92
C THR A 1059 -21.68 -0.66 -30.93
N PHE A 1060 -21.28 -1.31 -32.03
CA PHE A 1060 -20.59 -0.67 -33.15
C PHE A 1060 -21.54 -0.49 -34.35
N GLY A 1061 -21.17 0.40 -35.26
CA GLY A 1061 -21.87 0.59 -36.53
C GLY A 1061 -21.76 -0.64 -37.44
N ALA A 1062 -22.83 -0.97 -38.15
CA ALA A 1062 -22.86 -2.10 -39.08
C ALA A 1062 -22.07 -1.82 -40.38
N ALA A 1063 -21.58 -2.87 -41.02
CA ALA A 1063 -21.05 -2.82 -42.38
C ALA A 1063 -22.19 -2.86 -43.41
N SER A 1064 -22.04 -2.13 -44.51
CA SER A 1064 -22.95 -2.21 -45.67
C SER A 1064 -22.31 -3.06 -46.76
N ALA A 1065 -23.12 -3.85 -47.48
CA ALA A 1065 -22.62 -4.68 -48.57
C ALA A 1065 -21.85 -3.84 -49.62
N GLY A 1066 -20.61 -4.24 -49.92
CA GLY A 1066 -19.73 -3.57 -50.88
C GLY A 1066 -19.06 -2.27 -50.39
N ASP A 1067 -19.22 -1.85 -49.14
CA ASP A 1067 -18.65 -0.58 -48.65
C ASP A 1067 -17.12 -0.59 -48.45
N MET A 1068 -16.50 -1.77 -48.55
CA MET A 1068 -15.05 -2.00 -48.56
C MET A 1068 -14.45 -2.04 -49.97
N VAL A 1069 -15.26 -1.98 -51.04
CA VAL A 1069 -14.76 -2.01 -52.42
C VAL A 1069 -13.89 -0.77 -52.69
N GLY A 1070 -12.65 -1.00 -53.13
CA GLY A 1070 -11.68 0.07 -53.40
C GLY A 1070 -11.12 0.76 -52.15
N LYS A 1071 -11.46 0.29 -50.94
CA LYS A 1071 -10.88 0.77 -49.69
C LYS A 1071 -9.68 -0.09 -49.31
N LYS A 1072 -8.67 0.56 -48.72
CA LYS A 1072 -7.43 -0.07 -48.24
C LYS A 1072 -7.50 -0.44 -46.75
N GLY A 1073 -8.70 -0.58 -46.20
CA GLY A 1073 -8.91 -0.87 -44.78
C GLY A 1073 -10.03 -0.06 -44.14
N TRP A 1074 -10.04 -0.04 -42.81
CA TRP A 1074 -11.02 0.65 -41.97
C TRP A 1074 -10.38 1.26 -40.72
N PHE A 1075 -11.11 2.17 -40.08
CA PHE A 1075 -10.76 2.69 -38.74
C PHE A 1075 -12.01 2.99 -37.90
N VAL A 1076 -11.88 2.87 -36.58
CA VAL A 1076 -12.86 3.31 -35.57
C VAL A 1076 -12.20 4.37 -34.71
N ASP A 1077 -12.83 5.53 -34.52
CA ASP A 1077 -12.37 6.54 -33.56
C ASP A 1077 -13.06 6.37 -32.20
N PHE A 1078 -12.29 6.45 -31.11
CA PHE A 1078 -12.82 6.41 -29.75
C PHE A 1078 -13.28 7.79 -29.30
N THR A 1079 -14.49 8.19 -29.72
CA THR A 1079 -15.02 9.54 -29.47
C THR A 1079 -15.99 9.62 -28.29
N THR A 1080 -16.47 8.50 -27.78
CA THR A 1080 -17.50 8.46 -26.72
C THR A 1080 -16.91 8.69 -25.33
N ARG A 1081 -15.65 8.30 -25.11
CA ARG A 1081 -14.93 8.41 -23.84
C ARG A 1081 -13.59 9.13 -24.06
N PRO A 1082 -13.37 10.33 -23.49
CA PRO A 1082 -12.11 11.07 -23.67
C PRO A 1082 -10.89 10.25 -23.27
N GLY A 1083 -9.85 10.25 -24.11
CA GLY A 1083 -8.59 9.56 -23.84
C GLY A 1083 -8.62 8.03 -23.92
N GLU A 1084 -9.75 7.43 -24.32
CA GLU A 1084 -9.83 5.99 -24.58
C GLU A 1084 -8.81 5.56 -25.66
N ARG A 1085 -8.12 4.44 -25.42
CA ARG A 1085 -7.01 3.96 -26.26
C ARG A 1085 -6.80 2.46 -26.18
N ILE A 1086 -6.08 1.89 -27.14
CA ILE A 1086 -5.67 0.48 -27.14
C ILE A 1086 -4.14 0.43 -27.09
N VAL A 1087 -3.60 -0.25 -26.07
CA VAL A 1087 -2.14 -0.36 -25.85
C VAL A 1087 -1.65 -1.81 -25.84
N THR A 1088 -2.55 -2.78 -25.99
CA THR A 1088 -2.28 -4.22 -26.10
C THR A 1088 -2.67 -4.74 -27.49
N ALA A 1089 -2.17 -5.92 -27.86
CA ALA A 1089 -2.40 -6.48 -29.20
C ALA A 1089 -3.86 -6.87 -29.41
N SER A 1090 -4.39 -6.63 -30.63
CA SER A 1090 -5.70 -7.19 -31.02
C SER A 1090 -5.59 -8.70 -31.25
N LYS A 1091 -6.58 -9.48 -30.82
CA LYS A 1091 -6.65 -10.93 -31.06
C LYS A 1091 -7.66 -11.24 -32.14
N LEU A 1092 -7.27 -12.11 -33.07
CA LEU A 1092 -8.22 -12.69 -34.00
C LEU A 1092 -8.78 -13.97 -33.40
N PHE A 1093 -10.09 -14.15 -33.49
CA PHE A 1093 -10.79 -15.33 -33.03
C PHE A 1093 -11.71 -15.86 -34.13
N THR A 1094 -11.72 -17.18 -34.31
CA THR A 1094 -12.60 -17.85 -35.27
C THR A 1094 -13.87 -18.31 -34.58
N GLY A 1095 -14.97 -17.58 -34.80
CA GLY A 1095 -16.31 -18.00 -34.40
C GLY A 1095 -17.16 -18.43 -35.61
N ALA A 1096 -18.47 -18.24 -35.49
CA ALA A 1096 -19.41 -18.38 -36.60
C ALA A 1096 -19.10 -17.39 -37.75
N GLU A 1097 -18.52 -16.24 -37.42
CA GLU A 1097 -17.80 -15.36 -38.35
C GLU A 1097 -16.45 -14.94 -37.73
N PRO A 1098 -15.48 -14.43 -38.51
CA PRO A 1098 -14.23 -13.93 -37.95
C PRO A 1098 -14.48 -12.78 -36.97
N VAL A 1099 -13.84 -12.81 -35.80
CA VAL A 1099 -13.96 -11.79 -34.75
C VAL A 1099 -12.59 -11.20 -34.43
N LEU A 1100 -12.50 -9.88 -34.36
CA LEU A 1100 -11.35 -9.15 -33.85
C LEU A 1100 -11.68 -8.64 -32.45
N ILE A 1101 -10.85 -9.04 -31.49
CA ILE A 1101 -11.00 -8.74 -30.08
C ILE A 1101 -9.91 -7.75 -29.66
N ALA A 1102 -10.25 -6.71 -28.92
CA ALA A 1102 -9.26 -5.82 -28.32
C ALA A 1102 -9.77 -5.16 -27.05
N SER A 1103 -8.89 -5.09 -26.04
CA SER A 1103 -9.13 -4.38 -24.80
C SER A 1103 -8.74 -2.92 -24.98
N SER A 1104 -9.70 -2.01 -24.79
CA SER A 1104 -9.46 -0.57 -24.74
C SER A 1104 -9.45 -0.11 -23.29
N ILE A 1105 -8.53 0.79 -22.97
CA ILE A 1105 -8.36 1.39 -21.65
C ILE A 1105 -8.78 2.85 -21.68
N ILE A 1106 -9.38 3.31 -20.59
CA ILE A 1106 -9.86 4.67 -20.39
C ILE A 1106 -9.19 5.20 -19.13
N PRO A 1107 -8.06 5.91 -19.25
CA PRO A 1107 -7.37 6.49 -18.11
C PRO A 1107 -8.30 7.44 -17.34
N LYS A 1108 -8.39 7.24 -16.02
CA LYS A 1108 -9.04 8.16 -15.10
C LYS A 1108 -8.11 8.41 -13.92
N SER A 1109 -8.13 9.63 -13.40
CA SER A 1109 -7.54 9.90 -12.09
C SER A 1109 -8.63 9.71 -11.05
N ASP A 1110 -8.68 8.53 -10.43
CA ASP A 1110 -9.57 8.25 -9.32
C ASP A 1110 -8.76 7.92 -8.05
N PRO A 1111 -8.85 8.69 -6.96
CA PRO A 1111 -8.22 8.36 -5.68
C PRO A 1111 -8.63 7.00 -5.09
N CYS A 1112 -9.76 6.46 -5.56
CA CYS A 1112 -10.40 5.26 -5.07
C CYS A 1112 -10.14 4.00 -5.85
N LEU A 1113 -10.09 4.12 -7.17
CA LEU A 1113 -9.85 2.99 -8.03
C LEU A 1113 -8.41 3.10 -8.52
N PRO A 1114 -7.54 2.13 -8.24
CA PRO A 1114 -6.30 2.04 -8.98
C PRO A 1114 -6.65 1.88 -10.48
N GLY A 1115 -6.15 2.84 -11.27
CA GLY A 1115 -6.30 2.91 -12.71
C GLY A 1115 -7.53 3.63 -13.23
N GLY A 1116 -8.12 3.07 -14.28
CA GLY A 1116 -9.21 3.63 -15.05
C GLY A 1116 -10.28 2.59 -15.29
N ASP A 1117 -11.08 2.77 -16.34
CA ASP A 1117 -12.04 1.76 -16.79
C ASP A 1117 -11.65 1.27 -18.20
N GLY A 1118 -12.45 0.41 -18.81
CA GLY A 1118 -12.19 -0.03 -20.17
C GLY A 1118 -13.22 -0.99 -20.71
N PHE A 1119 -13.07 -1.37 -21.97
CA PHE A 1119 -13.96 -2.30 -22.64
C PHE A 1119 -13.16 -3.42 -23.32
N ASP A 1120 -13.64 -4.64 -23.20
CA ASP A 1120 -13.30 -5.71 -24.14
C ASP A 1120 -14.23 -5.59 -25.34
N ASN A 1121 -13.65 -5.39 -26.52
CA ASN A 1121 -14.38 -5.10 -27.75
C ASN A 1121 -14.27 -6.27 -28.72
N ALA A 1122 -15.34 -6.52 -29.45
CA ALA A 1122 -15.45 -7.53 -30.49
C ALA A 1122 -16.13 -6.93 -31.74
N ILE A 1123 -15.42 -6.93 -32.87
CA ILE A 1123 -15.91 -6.47 -34.18
C ILE A 1123 -15.52 -7.45 -35.28
N ASN A 1124 -16.08 -7.27 -36.48
CA ASN A 1124 -15.63 -8.02 -37.64
C ASN A 1124 -14.26 -7.47 -38.13
N PRO A 1125 -13.21 -8.31 -38.24
CA PRO A 1125 -11.85 -7.89 -38.62
C PRO A 1125 -11.76 -7.31 -40.03
N PHE A 1126 -12.53 -7.82 -41.00
CA PHE A 1126 -12.32 -7.47 -42.41
C PHE A 1126 -13.16 -6.27 -42.87
N THR A 1127 -14.23 -5.97 -42.13
CA THR A 1127 -15.10 -4.80 -42.40
C THR A 1127 -14.97 -3.69 -41.36
N GLY A 1128 -14.48 -3.99 -40.16
CA GLY A 1128 -14.45 -3.09 -38.99
C GLY A 1128 -15.82 -2.81 -38.37
N GLY A 1129 -16.87 -3.46 -38.86
CA GLY A 1129 -18.25 -3.26 -38.40
C GLY A 1129 -18.64 -4.18 -37.25
N ARG A 1130 -19.83 -3.95 -36.68
CA ARG A 1130 -20.45 -4.87 -35.71
C ARG A 1130 -20.63 -6.27 -36.28
N LEU A 1131 -20.51 -7.27 -35.40
CA LEU A 1131 -20.84 -8.66 -35.68
C LEU A 1131 -22.33 -8.84 -36.00
N THR A 1132 -22.66 -9.88 -36.76
CA THR A 1132 -24.03 -10.20 -37.19
C THR A 1132 -24.81 -11.01 -36.16
N TYR A 1133 -24.15 -11.50 -35.11
CA TYR A 1133 -24.71 -12.29 -34.01
C TYR A 1133 -24.15 -11.83 -32.66
N GLY A 1134 -24.77 -12.26 -31.55
CA GLY A 1134 -24.28 -12.02 -30.19
C GLY A 1134 -23.01 -12.81 -29.88
N PHE A 1135 -21.94 -12.10 -29.54
CA PHE A 1135 -20.64 -12.70 -29.24
C PHE A 1135 -20.44 -12.97 -27.75
N PHE A 1136 -20.84 -12.03 -26.90
CA PHE A 1136 -20.80 -12.15 -25.44
C PHE A 1136 -22.13 -12.69 -24.93
N ASP A 1137 -22.08 -13.63 -23.98
CA ASP A 1137 -23.22 -14.03 -23.15
C ASP A 1137 -22.98 -13.43 -21.75
N LEU A 1138 -23.65 -12.31 -21.49
CA LEU A 1138 -23.39 -11.42 -20.35
C LEU A 1138 -24.17 -11.80 -19.10
N ASN A 1139 -25.28 -12.52 -19.27
CA ASN A 1139 -26.15 -13.02 -18.20
C ASN A 1139 -25.91 -14.52 -17.90
N ASP A 1140 -24.97 -15.15 -18.61
CA ASP A 1140 -24.55 -16.56 -18.53
C ASP A 1140 -25.70 -17.57 -18.70
N ASN A 1141 -26.73 -17.21 -19.49
CA ASN A 1141 -27.90 -18.04 -19.75
C ASN A 1141 -27.72 -18.99 -20.96
N LYS A 1142 -26.59 -18.87 -21.69
CA LYS A 1142 -26.24 -19.61 -22.91
C LYS A 1142 -27.08 -19.27 -24.15
N ASP A 1143 -27.86 -18.19 -24.12
CA ASP A 1143 -28.63 -17.63 -25.22
C ASP A 1143 -28.08 -16.26 -25.64
N PHE A 1144 -27.05 -16.29 -26.48
CA PHE A 1144 -26.39 -15.09 -27.02
C PHE A 1144 -27.31 -14.16 -27.84
N SER A 1145 -28.54 -14.57 -28.15
CA SER A 1145 -29.45 -13.77 -29.00
C SER A 1145 -30.15 -12.65 -28.24
N ASP A 1146 -30.21 -12.73 -26.91
CA ASP A 1146 -30.84 -11.72 -26.05
C ASP A 1146 -29.87 -10.65 -25.53
N ASP A 1147 -28.55 -10.89 -25.62
CA ASP A 1147 -27.46 -9.96 -25.29
C ASP A 1147 -27.34 -8.79 -26.29
N THR A 1148 -28.35 -7.94 -26.28
CA THR A 1148 -28.51 -6.82 -27.21
C THR A 1148 -28.70 -5.49 -26.50
N LEU A 1149 -28.23 -4.42 -27.14
CA LEU A 1149 -28.51 -3.04 -26.75
C LEU A 1149 -29.19 -2.34 -27.92
N ASN A 1150 -30.44 -1.88 -27.72
CA ASN A 1150 -31.27 -1.31 -28.79
C ASN A 1150 -31.45 -2.27 -29.99
N ASP A 1151 -31.80 -3.53 -29.70
CA ASP A 1151 -32.01 -4.62 -30.68
C ASP A 1151 -30.78 -4.94 -31.56
N LYS A 1152 -29.58 -4.61 -31.07
CA LYS A 1152 -28.31 -4.83 -31.76
C LYS A 1152 -27.36 -5.65 -30.90
N PRO A 1153 -26.63 -6.62 -31.47
CA PRO A 1153 -25.64 -7.40 -30.73
C PRO A 1153 -24.63 -6.50 -30.00
N ILE A 1154 -24.40 -6.79 -28.73
CA ILE A 1154 -23.39 -6.07 -27.94
C ILE A 1154 -21.99 -6.43 -28.48
N GLY A 1155 -21.22 -5.40 -28.81
CA GLY A 1155 -19.87 -5.52 -29.36
C GLY A 1155 -18.78 -5.08 -28.40
N GLY A 1156 -19.11 -4.64 -27.18
CA GLY A 1156 -18.13 -4.44 -26.13
C GLY A 1156 -18.73 -4.36 -24.74
N VAL A 1157 -17.95 -4.79 -23.74
CA VAL A 1157 -18.35 -4.87 -22.33
C VAL A 1157 -17.22 -4.42 -21.41
N ASP A 1158 -17.58 -3.71 -20.33
CA ASP A 1158 -16.70 -3.46 -19.19
C ASP A 1158 -16.97 -4.53 -18.12
N LEU A 1159 -15.97 -5.39 -17.85
CA LEU A 1159 -16.06 -6.47 -16.88
C LEU A 1159 -15.79 -6.02 -15.43
N GLY A 1160 -15.50 -4.74 -15.20
CA GLY A 1160 -15.30 -4.19 -13.86
C GLY A 1160 -13.89 -4.42 -13.28
N VAL A 1161 -12.94 -4.88 -14.10
CA VAL A 1161 -11.53 -5.10 -13.73
C VAL A 1161 -10.69 -3.81 -13.71
N GLY A 1162 -11.30 -2.67 -14.04
CA GLY A 1162 -10.61 -1.40 -14.24
C GLY A 1162 -10.14 -1.25 -15.68
N MET A 1163 -8.87 -0.91 -15.91
CA MET A 1163 -8.29 -0.98 -17.25
C MET A 1163 -7.95 -2.44 -17.59
N PRO A 1164 -8.64 -3.07 -18.56
CA PRO A 1164 -8.46 -4.47 -18.88
C PRO A 1164 -7.10 -4.75 -19.52
N SER A 1165 -6.52 -5.90 -19.17
CA SER A 1165 -5.31 -6.44 -19.81
C SER A 1165 -5.61 -7.03 -21.19
N GLU A 1166 -4.59 -7.52 -21.90
CA GLU A 1166 -4.80 -8.31 -23.12
C GLU A 1166 -5.70 -9.54 -22.83
N PRO A 1167 -6.71 -9.82 -23.68
CA PRO A 1167 -7.67 -10.89 -23.42
C PRO A 1167 -7.09 -12.26 -23.78
N VAL A 1168 -7.38 -13.25 -22.94
CA VAL A 1168 -7.01 -14.65 -23.12
C VAL A 1168 -8.27 -15.50 -23.27
N ILE A 1169 -8.26 -16.46 -24.18
CA ILE A 1169 -9.39 -17.36 -24.40
C ILE A 1169 -9.06 -18.74 -23.83
N VAL A 1170 -9.94 -19.26 -22.97
CA VAL A 1170 -9.86 -20.62 -22.42
C VAL A 1170 -11.21 -21.29 -22.59
N GLY A 1171 -11.29 -22.32 -23.43
CA GLY A 1171 -12.56 -22.95 -23.78
C GLY A 1171 -13.51 -21.95 -24.42
N ASP A 1172 -14.68 -21.74 -23.80
CA ASP A 1172 -15.68 -20.75 -24.21
C ASP A 1172 -15.69 -19.48 -23.35
N ARG A 1173 -14.57 -19.19 -22.68
CA ARG A 1173 -14.40 -18.01 -21.81
C ARG A 1173 -13.36 -17.07 -22.36
N LEU A 1174 -13.72 -15.80 -22.47
CA LEU A 1174 -12.78 -14.69 -22.57
C LEU A 1174 -12.43 -14.24 -21.16
N VAL A 1175 -11.15 -14.13 -20.85
CA VAL A 1175 -10.60 -13.83 -19.53
C VAL A 1175 -9.71 -12.61 -19.61
N VAL A 1176 -9.86 -11.69 -18.66
CA VAL A 1176 -9.02 -10.51 -18.53
C VAL A 1176 -8.67 -10.27 -17.07
N GLY A 1177 -7.44 -9.81 -16.84
CA GLY A 1177 -7.10 -9.10 -15.61
C GLY A 1177 -7.34 -7.60 -15.78
N GLY A 1178 -7.03 -6.81 -14.76
CA GLY A 1178 -7.00 -5.36 -14.94
C GLY A 1178 -6.41 -4.58 -13.78
N SER A 1179 -6.43 -3.26 -13.91
CA SER A 1179 -5.80 -2.30 -12.98
C SER A 1179 -6.21 -2.46 -11.51
N ARG A 1180 -7.37 -3.08 -11.25
CA ARG A 1180 -7.88 -3.34 -9.90
C ARG A 1180 -7.30 -4.58 -9.22
N GLY A 1181 -6.43 -5.33 -9.91
CA GLY A 1181 -5.87 -6.57 -9.37
C GLY A 1181 -6.88 -7.70 -9.29
N THR A 1182 -7.97 -7.63 -10.06
CA THR A 1182 -8.98 -8.68 -10.19
C THR A 1182 -8.87 -9.36 -11.55
N VAL A 1183 -9.33 -10.60 -11.64
CA VAL A 1183 -9.50 -11.35 -12.91
C VAL A 1183 -10.97 -11.66 -13.06
N GLU A 1184 -11.52 -11.36 -14.22
CA GLU A 1184 -12.90 -11.68 -14.56
C GLU A 1184 -12.97 -12.41 -15.90
N SER A 1185 -14.12 -13.03 -16.15
CA SER A 1185 -14.36 -13.72 -17.41
C SER A 1185 -15.80 -13.57 -17.90
N VAL A 1186 -15.99 -13.69 -19.20
CA VAL A 1186 -17.31 -13.68 -19.85
C VAL A 1186 -17.41 -14.86 -20.82
N ARG A 1187 -18.59 -15.47 -20.93
CA ARG A 1187 -18.82 -16.51 -21.93
C ARG A 1187 -18.82 -15.89 -23.32
N ILE A 1188 -18.16 -16.55 -24.26
CA ILE A 1188 -18.16 -16.15 -25.66
C ILE A 1188 -18.75 -17.23 -26.56
N ASN A 1189 -19.33 -16.80 -27.67
CA ASN A 1189 -19.92 -17.68 -28.65
C ASN A 1189 -18.84 -18.27 -29.57
N VAL A 1190 -18.49 -19.54 -29.32
CA VAL A 1190 -17.47 -20.28 -30.08
C VAL A 1190 -18.00 -20.92 -31.38
N GLY A 1191 -19.31 -20.84 -31.65
CA GLY A 1191 -19.93 -21.42 -32.86
C GLY A 1191 -20.01 -22.95 -32.91
N VAL A 1192 -20.66 -23.50 -33.95
CA VAL A 1192 -20.93 -24.96 -34.12
C VAL A 1192 -19.85 -25.68 -34.93
N GLN A 1193 -19.07 -24.95 -35.75
CA GLN A 1193 -17.90 -25.42 -36.49
C GLN A 1193 -16.91 -24.25 -36.65
N PRO A 1194 -15.71 -24.28 -36.03
CA PRO A 1194 -14.70 -23.26 -36.29
C PRO A 1194 -14.31 -23.27 -37.77
N PHE A 1195 -14.07 -22.08 -38.33
CA PHE A 1195 -13.57 -21.91 -39.69
C PHE A 1195 -12.30 -22.76 -39.90
N LYS A 1196 -12.20 -23.47 -41.04
CA LYS A 1196 -11.05 -24.33 -41.36
C LYS A 1196 -10.00 -23.53 -42.15
N GLY A 1197 -8.74 -23.56 -41.73
CA GLY A 1197 -7.60 -22.98 -42.47
C GLY A 1197 -6.68 -22.08 -41.64
N ARG A 1198 -5.56 -21.66 -42.23
CA ARG A 1198 -4.59 -20.73 -41.62
C ARG A 1198 -5.07 -19.30 -41.80
N ILE A 1199 -5.31 -18.58 -40.71
CA ILE A 1199 -5.77 -17.17 -40.75
C ILE A 1199 -4.68 -16.21 -40.25
N SER A 1200 -3.82 -16.69 -39.35
CA SER A 1200 -2.63 -16.00 -38.86
C SER A 1200 -1.40 -16.91 -38.98
N TRP A 1201 -0.22 -16.32 -39.11
CA TRP A 1201 1.06 -17.04 -39.15
C TRP A 1201 1.27 -17.91 -37.88
N ARG A 1202 0.75 -17.47 -36.72
CA ARG A 1202 0.90 -18.16 -35.42
C ARG A 1202 -0.17 -19.20 -35.11
N GLU A 1203 -1.13 -19.44 -36.00
CA GLU A 1203 -2.27 -20.32 -35.73
C GLU A 1203 -2.50 -21.29 -36.91
N ILE A 1204 -2.28 -22.58 -36.67
CA ILE A 1204 -2.65 -23.68 -37.57
C ILE A 1204 -3.59 -24.60 -36.79
N ILE A 1205 -4.85 -24.72 -37.23
CA ILE A 1205 -5.76 -25.75 -36.72
C ILE A 1205 -5.55 -27.00 -37.57
N LEU A 1206 -4.83 -27.99 -37.03
CA LEU A 1206 -4.62 -29.31 -37.65
C LEU A 1206 -5.83 -30.23 -37.40
N GLU A 1207 -6.09 -31.13 -38.34
CA GLU A 1207 -7.08 -32.20 -38.20
C GLU A 1207 -6.77 -33.08 -36.97
N ASN A 1208 -7.81 -33.44 -36.22
CA ASN A 1208 -7.84 -34.74 -35.53
C ASN A 1208 -8.66 -35.70 -36.38
#